data_AF-A0A511KD05-F1
#
_entry.id   AF-A0A511KD05-F1
#
_cell.length_a   1.000
_cell.length_b   1.000
_cell.length_c   1.000
_cell.angle_alpha   90.00
_cell.angle_beta   90.00
_cell.angle_gamma   90.00
#
_symmetry.space_group_name_H-M   'P 1'
#
loop_
_entity.id
_entity.type
_entity.pdbx_description
1 polymer ?
#
loop_
_entity_poly.entity_id
_entity_poly.type
_entity_poly.pdbx_seq_one_letter_code
_entity_poly.pdbx_strand_id
1 'polypeptide(L)'
;MLFSRTSLRHSTIQHCQPNFDLAHAGTDLSFPLPPTATIAPSSIFDRAAGSSFHDSHMHALTPSPTFSLPSSVPPPTPPPPLPEFVSVRLDPIALPQGELPPSDWRKSHVRQADSISSSIAAVPLRQSLRHRASGAFLREKEATAQDEKQRRTADWLEGVAATSGSSTGSSRLRWADRAGPGWALKFEKRPRVDSCRSRRGVKGSTFLKSRQVRIAAIVLLVIALLLIVGLATGLTRKAASVALVNTCDCLHGGKAEPTPGGCSCLCTAGWGGTSCHLNATCSNSIAQGLLDIAAQSSKLWQPVINVARLATVLDRYILPTSSADSCASQLALLEVPSFSVSTYRNRLAWTEAALVHTLALTESNSSLAQLRTFASGLDFAQYGDEPASKPNSNYEAIVGGYTWDLAAMQRTVQNVSWIVAVKPDTATAATIAAAPQAASALDTITNNGVASSKQRSTALVHYWNDTLEISPAQLKSFRQAVQAADILIPFDASLTTMQDPAQESLPLAITCRPNLADDVVTRVNEVEAGVFGLENVTSLANATCKDRPIYGLLNLLHLAQPFASTDTRLNLPRQALVLSGSSALSARTSIHAGETLIASPSASVSTTASSPVSIEHFGILSSATSAIDHVLFDYLTLLPASIAQALVDNYVLSSSTAPPSSSSPLLSSGLPPLEVQVWGGVQAGDVVKVFSGLTFSSSNDTLLFGSAAGDALRTWVLANTTNGKTIEWSLNAETSAVVRDSSIGGSATFEQVWADAKRGRWTTAQQVWVALGKAGSIG
;
A
#
# COMPACT_ATOMS: atom_id res chain seq x y z
N MET A 1 0.95 -8.10 52.79
CA MET A 1 -0.10 -8.52 53.76
C MET A 1 -0.66 -7.28 54.45
N LEU A 2 -1.91 -7.33 54.94
CA LEU A 2 -2.57 -6.43 55.90
C LEU A 2 -2.36 -4.90 55.68
N PHE A 3 -3.28 -4.19 55.01
CA PHE A 3 -4.62 -3.74 55.44
C PHE A 3 -4.67 -2.51 56.36
N SER A 4 -5.33 -1.46 55.88
CA SER A 4 -6.49 -0.87 56.58
C SER A 4 -7.56 -0.48 55.55
N ARG A 5 -8.80 -0.26 56.00
CA ARG A 5 -9.99 0.06 55.18
C ARG A 5 -10.74 1.26 55.75
N THR A 6 -11.33 2.07 54.88
CA THR A 6 -12.48 2.95 55.23
C THR A 6 -13.50 2.99 54.08
N SER A 7 -14.75 3.23 54.44
CA SER A 7 -15.95 3.15 53.58
C SER A 7 -17.15 3.73 54.37
N LEU A 8 -18.39 3.89 53.89
CA LEU A 8 -19.06 3.45 52.67
C LEU A 8 -20.28 4.37 52.46
N ARG A 9 -20.56 4.91 51.25
CA ARG A 9 -21.95 5.15 50.76
C ARG A 9 -22.06 5.69 49.32
N HIS A 10 -23.14 5.28 48.64
CA HIS A 10 -23.72 5.96 47.48
C HIS A 10 -24.62 7.14 47.91
N SER A 11 -24.92 8.02 46.96
CA SER A 11 -26.28 8.55 46.81
C SER A 11 -26.56 8.83 45.33
N THR A 12 -27.78 8.56 44.87
CA THR A 12 -28.24 8.76 43.48
C THR A 12 -29.50 9.60 43.50
N ILE A 13 -29.50 10.77 42.86
CA ILE A 13 -30.69 11.61 42.63
C ILE A 13 -30.65 12.10 41.17
N GLN A 14 -31.83 12.32 40.60
CA GLN A 14 -32.09 12.36 39.16
C GLN A 14 -32.91 13.62 38.79
N HIS A 15 -32.67 14.17 37.59
CA HIS A 15 -33.42 15.21 36.86
C HIS A 15 -33.71 16.57 37.54
N CYS A 16 -33.44 17.64 36.78
CA CYS A 16 -34.48 18.56 36.29
C CYS A 16 -34.02 19.25 34.99
N GLN A 17 -34.92 19.40 34.02
CA GLN A 17 -34.85 20.45 32.99
C GLN A 17 -35.62 21.68 33.48
N PRO A 18 -35.49 22.83 32.79
CA PRO A 18 -36.67 23.27 32.04
C PRO A 18 -36.34 23.65 30.58
N ASN A 19 -37.39 23.98 29.84
CA ASN A 19 -37.40 24.34 28.41
C ASN A 19 -38.00 25.76 28.25
N PHE A 20 -38.16 26.23 27.00
CA PHE A 20 -38.72 27.54 26.57
C PHE A 20 -37.76 28.75 26.69
N ASP A 21 -37.83 29.78 25.82
CA ASP A 21 -38.81 30.03 24.74
C ASP A 21 -38.21 30.72 23.49
N LEU A 22 -39.02 30.87 22.43
CA LEU A 22 -38.68 31.52 21.16
C LEU A 22 -38.70 33.06 21.23
N ALA A 23 -37.93 33.71 20.35
CA ALA A 23 -38.17 35.08 19.91
C ALA A 23 -37.82 35.25 18.42
N HIS A 24 -38.56 36.10 17.69
CA HIS A 24 -38.33 36.40 16.27
C HIS A 24 -37.40 37.60 16.06
N ALA A 25 -36.60 37.53 14.99
CA ALA A 25 -36.22 38.68 14.17
C ALA A 25 -36.13 38.22 12.70
N GLY A 26 -36.38 39.12 11.76
CA GLY A 26 -36.30 38.86 10.31
C GLY A 26 -35.67 40.04 9.58
N THR A 27 -35.91 40.10 8.26
CA THR A 27 -35.31 41.03 7.27
C THR A 27 -33.81 40.77 6.98
N ASP A 28 -33.26 41.08 5.80
CA ASP A 28 -33.89 41.56 4.55
C ASP A 28 -33.18 41.04 3.27
N LEU A 29 -33.76 41.34 2.12
CA LEU A 29 -33.26 41.00 0.78
C LEU A 29 -32.11 41.92 0.32
N SER A 30 -31.09 41.36 -0.34
CA SER A 30 -30.42 42.04 -1.46
C SER A 30 -29.53 41.11 -2.30
N PHE A 31 -29.71 41.16 -3.62
CA PHE A 31 -28.75 40.68 -4.62
C PHE A 31 -27.98 41.87 -5.19
N PRO A 32 -26.74 41.66 -5.66
CA PRO A 32 -26.37 42.21 -6.96
C PRO A 32 -25.72 41.17 -7.90
N LEU A 33 -25.97 41.34 -9.20
CA LEU A 33 -25.20 40.70 -10.29
C LEU A 33 -24.13 41.74 -10.79
N PRO A 34 -23.36 41.53 -11.87
CA PRO A 34 -21.90 41.62 -11.77
C PRO A 34 -21.31 42.78 -12.61
N PRO A 35 -19.98 42.86 -12.73
CA PRO A 35 -19.35 43.44 -13.92
C PRO A 35 -18.62 42.40 -14.79
N THR A 36 -18.51 42.75 -16.07
CA THR A 36 -17.92 41.98 -17.17
C THR A 36 -16.39 41.91 -17.15
N ALA A 37 -15.83 40.97 -17.95
CA ALA A 37 -14.40 40.77 -18.15
C ALA A 37 -13.72 41.87 -19.01
N THR A 38 -12.38 41.90 -18.95
CA THR A 38 -11.49 42.68 -19.84
C THR A 38 -10.43 41.74 -20.45
N ILE A 39 -10.03 41.98 -21.70
CA ILE A 39 -9.18 41.06 -22.48
C ILE A 39 -7.82 41.69 -22.83
N ALA A 40 -6.73 41.06 -22.37
CA ALA A 40 -5.36 41.15 -22.93
C ALA A 40 -4.74 42.58 -22.96
N PRO A 41 -3.57 42.84 -23.61
CA PRO A 41 -2.56 41.93 -24.20
C PRO A 41 -1.08 42.24 -23.86
N SER A 42 -0.15 41.40 -24.37
CA SER A 42 1.22 41.74 -24.84
C SER A 42 2.29 42.24 -23.82
N SER A 43 3.62 42.09 -23.99
CA SER A 43 4.52 41.26 -24.86
C SER A 43 6.01 41.61 -24.56
N ILE A 44 7.01 40.99 -25.25
CA ILE A 44 8.39 41.51 -25.51
C ILE A 44 9.35 41.52 -24.27
N PHE A 45 10.66 41.21 -24.27
CA PHE A 45 11.73 40.65 -25.18
C PHE A 45 12.43 39.47 -24.42
N ASP A 46 13.27 38.54 -24.93
CA ASP A 46 14.36 38.41 -25.94
C ASP A 46 15.82 38.67 -25.44
N ARG A 47 16.74 37.76 -25.83
CA ARG A 47 18.23 37.72 -25.64
C ARG A 47 18.78 37.62 -24.20
N ALA A 48 19.99 37.12 -23.93
CA ALA A 48 21.06 36.40 -24.69
C ALA A 48 21.79 35.47 -23.68
N ALA A 49 22.33 34.27 -23.98
CA ALA A 49 23.34 33.86 -24.98
C ALA A 49 24.78 34.33 -24.66
N GLY A 50 25.60 33.42 -24.13
CA GLY A 50 27.06 33.54 -23.89
C GLY A 50 27.47 32.68 -22.67
N SER A 51 28.26 31.60 -22.70
CA SER A 51 29.46 31.16 -23.45
C SER A 51 30.76 31.30 -22.65
N SER A 52 31.23 30.20 -22.05
CA SER A 52 32.66 29.95 -21.81
C SER A 52 32.91 28.46 -21.57
N PHE A 53 33.68 27.82 -22.46
CA PHE A 53 34.43 26.60 -22.14
C PHE A 53 35.73 27.00 -21.43
N HIS A 54 36.22 26.18 -20.50
CA HIS A 54 37.65 26.15 -20.18
C HIS A 54 38.05 24.78 -19.63
N ASP A 55 39.07 24.18 -20.26
CA ASP A 55 39.66 22.92 -19.80
C ASP A 55 40.48 23.09 -18.52
N SER A 56 40.58 22.01 -17.73
CA SER A 56 41.67 21.79 -16.78
C SER A 56 41.86 20.29 -16.56
N HIS A 57 42.95 19.75 -17.09
CA HIS A 57 43.46 18.46 -16.61
C HIS A 57 44.04 18.64 -15.20
N MET A 58 44.06 17.57 -14.38
CA MET A 58 45.34 17.02 -13.87
C MET A 58 45.19 15.71 -13.09
N HIS A 59 46.18 14.84 -13.28
CA HIS A 59 46.71 13.74 -12.46
C HIS A 59 45.85 12.93 -11.46
N ALA A 60 45.92 11.60 -11.61
CA ALA A 60 45.62 10.64 -10.56
C ALA A 60 46.84 10.38 -9.66
N LEU A 61 46.61 10.17 -8.34
CA LEU A 61 47.62 9.67 -7.38
C LEU A 61 47.00 8.70 -6.36
N THR A 62 47.34 7.42 -6.50
CA THR A 62 47.43 6.43 -5.41
C THR A 62 48.75 6.66 -4.64
N PRO A 63 48.92 6.25 -3.35
CA PRO A 63 48.46 4.96 -2.80
C PRO A 63 47.96 4.92 -1.34
N SER A 64 47.47 3.74 -0.95
CA SER A 64 47.00 3.38 0.39
C SER A 64 48.14 3.11 1.39
N PRO A 65 47.89 3.26 2.71
CA PRO A 65 48.59 2.53 3.77
C PRO A 65 47.79 1.31 4.23
N THR A 66 48.45 0.15 4.36
CA THR A 66 47.89 -1.05 4.99
C THR A 66 47.96 -0.97 6.52
N PHE A 67 46.90 -1.37 7.23
CA PHE A 67 46.97 -1.72 8.65
C PHE A 67 46.63 -3.19 8.86
N SER A 68 47.39 -3.84 9.75
CA SER A 68 47.31 -5.27 10.05
C SER A 68 46.47 -5.53 11.31
N LEU A 69 45.66 -6.60 11.27
CA LEU A 69 44.94 -7.14 12.43
C LEU A 69 45.66 -8.39 12.97
N PRO A 70 45.58 -8.67 14.29
CA PRO A 70 46.24 -9.81 14.90
C PRO A 70 45.53 -11.14 14.60
N SER A 71 46.31 -12.16 14.25
CA SER A 71 45.79 -13.51 13.97
C SER A 71 45.32 -14.24 15.23
N SER A 72 44.09 -14.74 15.22
CA SER A 72 43.64 -15.80 16.13
C SER A 72 43.81 -17.18 15.45
N VAL A 73 44.00 -18.23 16.25
CA VAL A 73 44.28 -19.59 15.75
C VAL A 73 42.98 -20.31 15.36
N PRO A 74 42.88 -20.91 14.16
CA PRO A 74 41.69 -21.65 13.75
C PRO A 74 41.56 -23.01 14.47
N PRO A 75 40.33 -23.51 14.70
CA PRO A 75 40.10 -24.80 15.37
C PRO A 75 40.53 -26.00 14.52
N PRO A 76 41.04 -27.09 15.13
CA PRO A 76 41.66 -28.21 14.43
C PRO A 76 40.65 -29.28 13.94
N THR A 77 39.71 -28.91 13.06
CA THR A 77 38.90 -29.88 12.28
C THR A 77 38.42 -29.26 10.97
N PRO A 78 38.58 -29.92 9.81
CA PRO A 78 37.98 -29.45 8.56
C PRO A 78 36.46 -29.70 8.57
N PRO A 79 35.63 -28.77 8.05
CA PRO A 79 34.22 -29.04 7.80
C PRO A 79 34.04 -30.09 6.69
N PRO A 80 32.93 -30.85 6.68
CA PRO A 80 32.67 -31.84 5.64
C PRO A 80 32.51 -31.19 4.25
N PRO A 81 32.88 -31.89 3.15
CA PRO A 81 32.79 -31.33 1.81
C PRO A 81 31.32 -31.07 1.41
N LEU A 82 31.07 -29.87 0.88
CA LEU A 82 29.80 -29.54 0.24
C LEU A 82 29.67 -30.29 -1.10
N PRO A 83 28.46 -30.73 -1.51
CA PRO A 83 28.26 -31.36 -2.80
C PRO A 83 28.51 -30.38 -3.96
N GLU A 84 29.00 -30.91 -5.08
CA GLU A 84 29.38 -30.12 -6.25
C GLU A 84 28.18 -29.38 -6.87
N PHE A 85 28.22 -28.04 -6.85
CA PHE A 85 27.30 -27.22 -7.62
C PHE A 85 27.75 -27.17 -9.08
N VAL A 86 27.08 -27.92 -9.95
CA VAL A 86 27.25 -27.85 -11.41
C VAL A 86 26.85 -26.45 -11.89
N SER A 87 27.84 -25.59 -12.07
CA SER A 87 27.68 -24.23 -12.57
C SER A 87 27.58 -24.25 -14.09
N VAL A 88 26.35 -24.14 -14.60
CA VAL A 88 26.11 -23.98 -16.04
C VAL A 88 26.58 -22.60 -16.48
N ARG A 89 27.83 -22.50 -16.94
CA ARG A 89 28.29 -21.35 -17.71
C ARG A 89 27.53 -21.31 -19.04
N LEU A 90 26.91 -20.18 -19.32
CA LEU A 90 26.57 -19.77 -20.68
C LEU A 90 27.71 -18.88 -21.16
N ASP A 91 28.62 -19.44 -21.96
CA ASP A 91 29.69 -18.65 -22.57
C ASP A 91 29.08 -17.67 -23.60
N PRO A 92 29.47 -16.39 -23.62
CA PRO A 92 28.93 -15.42 -24.56
C PRO A 92 29.43 -15.73 -25.98
N ILE A 93 28.49 -15.90 -26.91
CA ILE A 93 28.82 -16.11 -28.33
C ILE A 93 29.45 -14.83 -28.90
N ALA A 94 30.75 -14.89 -29.18
CA ALA A 94 31.44 -13.85 -29.92
C ALA A 94 31.04 -13.90 -31.41
N LEU A 95 30.73 -12.73 -31.97
CA LEU A 95 30.63 -12.52 -33.42
C LEU A 95 31.55 -11.35 -33.83
N PRO A 96 32.05 -11.33 -35.08
CA PRO A 96 33.28 -10.60 -35.38
C PRO A 96 33.12 -9.09 -35.49
N GLN A 97 34.20 -8.35 -35.22
CA GLN A 97 34.35 -6.99 -35.71
C GLN A 97 34.44 -6.99 -37.24
N GLY A 98 33.74 -6.06 -37.88
CA GLY A 98 33.76 -5.80 -39.31
C GLY A 98 33.69 -4.29 -39.56
N GLU A 99 34.29 -3.82 -40.65
CA GLU A 99 34.64 -2.41 -40.84
C GLU A 99 33.47 -1.50 -41.26
N LEU A 100 33.62 -0.20 -40.99
CA LEU A 100 32.72 0.87 -41.44
C LEU A 100 32.86 1.12 -42.95
N PRO A 101 31.78 1.57 -43.60
CA PRO A 101 31.89 2.80 -44.39
C PRO A 101 30.74 3.81 -44.12
N PRO A 102 30.92 5.11 -44.42
CA PRO A 102 30.02 6.18 -44.00
C PRO A 102 29.00 6.65 -45.07
N SER A 103 27.83 7.09 -44.62
CA SER A 103 26.89 8.04 -45.25
C SER A 103 25.59 8.07 -44.40
N ASP A 104 24.65 9.01 -44.51
CA ASP A 104 24.60 10.47 -44.69
C ASP A 104 23.09 10.80 -44.73
N TRP A 105 22.65 11.86 -44.04
CA TRP A 105 21.40 12.63 -44.30
C TRP A 105 19.98 12.03 -44.10
N ARG A 106 19.33 12.59 -43.05
CA ARG A 106 17.97 13.19 -43.02
C ARG A 106 16.68 12.32 -43.03
N LYS A 107 15.77 12.72 -42.13
CA LYS A 107 14.30 12.45 -42.06
C LYS A 107 13.95 10.99 -41.72
N SER A 108 12.91 10.67 -40.93
CA SER A 108 11.67 11.40 -40.65
C SER A 108 10.93 10.93 -39.37
N HIS A 109 9.84 11.64 -39.02
CA HIS A 109 8.66 11.20 -38.26
C HIS A 109 8.82 10.60 -36.85
N VAL A 110 8.77 11.51 -35.87
CA VAL A 110 8.00 11.30 -34.62
C VAL A 110 6.57 10.84 -34.94
N ARG A 111 6.04 9.91 -34.14
CA ARG A 111 4.59 9.75 -33.93
C ARG A 111 4.27 9.65 -32.45
N GLN A 112 3.53 10.63 -31.93
CA GLN A 112 2.70 10.46 -30.75
C GLN A 112 1.62 9.39 -31.01
N ALA A 113 1.11 8.79 -29.94
CA ALA A 113 -0.08 7.96 -29.95
C ALA A 113 -0.87 8.17 -28.65
N ASP A 114 -1.42 9.37 -28.47
CA ASP A 114 -2.31 9.69 -27.37
C ASP A 114 -3.75 9.24 -27.66
N SER A 115 -4.22 8.27 -26.86
CA SER A 115 -5.58 8.18 -26.29
C SER A 115 -6.83 8.08 -27.22
N ILE A 116 -7.98 7.89 -26.56
CA ILE A 116 -9.37 7.92 -27.06
C ILE A 116 -9.82 6.67 -27.86
N SER A 117 -11.03 6.14 -27.70
CA SER A 117 -11.93 6.00 -26.52
C SER A 117 -13.07 5.03 -26.90
N SER A 118 -13.73 4.41 -25.93
CA SER A 118 -14.98 3.67 -26.15
C SER A 118 -16.20 4.60 -26.08
N SER A 119 -17.09 4.50 -27.08
CA SER A 119 -18.42 5.13 -27.09
C SER A 119 -19.48 4.02 -27.12
N ILE A 120 -20.28 3.89 -26.06
CA ILE A 120 -21.60 4.53 -25.84
C ILE A 120 -22.70 3.98 -26.76
N ALA A 121 -23.73 3.41 -26.14
CA ALA A 121 -25.08 3.37 -26.67
C ALA A 121 -26.05 3.78 -25.54
N ALA A 122 -26.79 4.88 -25.75
CA ALA A 122 -27.83 5.37 -24.85
C ALA A 122 -29.09 5.70 -25.66
N VAL A 123 -30.27 5.50 -25.07
CA VAL A 123 -31.57 5.63 -25.74
C VAL A 123 -32.28 6.92 -25.28
N PRO A 124 -32.89 7.73 -26.17
CA PRO A 124 -33.20 9.13 -25.88
C PRO A 124 -34.56 9.40 -25.21
N LEU A 125 -34.62 10.53 -24.51
CA LEU A 125 -35.83 11.17 -23.98
C LEU A 125 -36.61 11.95 -25.06
N ARG A 126 -37.95 12.03 -24.90
CA ARG A 126 -38.74 13.23 -25.24
C ARG A 126 -40.00 13.33 -24.38
N GLN A 127 -40.40 14.56 -24.07
CA GLN A 127 -41.50 14.90 -23.16
C GLN A 127 -42.80 15.21 -23.93
N SER A 128 -43.96 15.01 -23.29
CA SER A 128 -45.17 15.83 -23.51
C SER A 128 -46.16 15.67 -22.36
N LEU A 129 -46.86 16.76 -22.00
CA LEU A 129 -47.92 16.81 -20.98
C LEU A 129 -49.26 17.17 -21.64
N ARG A 130 -50.37 16.46 -21.31
CA ARG A 130 -51.70 17.06 -21.06
C ARG A 130 -52.80 16.06 -20.63
N HIS A 131 -53.51 16.46 -19.56
CA HIS A 131 -54.93 16.26 -19.20
C HIS A 131 -55.76 15.00 -19.55
N ARG A 132 -56.24 14.37 -18.45
CA ARG A 132 -57.65 14.06 -18.07
C ARG A 132 -58.59 13.26 -19.01
N ALA A 133 -59.10 12.18 -18.39
CA ALA A 133 -60.51 11.76 -18.26
C ALA A 133 -61.13 10.74 -19.24
N SER A 134 -61.92 9.82 -18.65
CA SER A 134 -62.85 8.86 -19.25
C SER A 134 -62.27 7.73 -20.13
N GLY A 135 -62.82 6.51 -20.17
CA GLY A 135 -63.84 5.93 -19.28
C GLY A 135 -64.46 4.60 -19.78
N ALA A 136 -64.25 3.51 -18.99
CA ALA A 136 -65.07 2.29 -18.88
C ALA A 136 -65.23 1.26 -20.05
N PHE A 137 -65.57 0.02 -19.62
CA PHE A 137 -66.18 -1.14 -20.32
C PHE A 137 -65.39 -2.02 -21.32
N LEU A 138 -65.24 -3.31 -20.93
CA LEU A 138 -65.32 -4.61 -21.68
C LEU A 138 -64.54 -4.77 -23.02
N ARG A 139 -64.06 -5.96 -23.43
CA ARG A 139 -64.48 -7.34 -23.13
C ARG A 139 -63.37 -8.40 -23.42
N GLU A 140 -63.55 -9.60 -22.87
CA GLU A 140 -62.95 -10.92 -23.19
C GLU A 140 -61.98 -11.06 -24.40
N LYS A 141 -60.78 -11.65 -24.18
CA LYS A 141 -60.54 -13.06 -24.54
C LYS A 141 -59.28 -13.68 -23.91
N GLU A 142 -59.32 -15.00 -23.72
CA GLU A 142 -58.20 -15.84 -23.23
C GLU A 142 -57.36 -16.39 -24.39
N ALA A 143 -56.06 -16.61 -24.18
CA ALA A 143 -55.26 -17.66 -24.83
C ALA A 143 -53.91 -17.91 -24.10
N THR A 144 -53.89 -18.99 -23.31
CA THR A 144 -52.72 -19.80 -22.87
C THR A 144 -51.30 -19.43 -23.36
N ALA A 145 -50.36 -19.28 -22.42
CA ALA A 145 -48.92 -19.28 -22.69
C ALA A 145 -48.31 -20.69 -22.52
N GLN A 146 -47.76 -21.31 -23.58
CA GLN A 146 -46.98 -22.56 -23.43
C GLN A 146 -46.04 -22.99 -24.60
N ASP A 147 -45.23 -22.10 -25.22
CA ASP A 147 -44.19 -22.57 -26.18
C ASP A 147 -42.91 -21.70 -26.32
N GLU A 148 -42.38 -21.09 -25.24
CA GLU A 148 -41.16 -20.24 -25.32
C GLU A 148 -40.01 -20.65 -24.37
N LYS A 149 -39.83 -21.96 -24.12
CA LYS A 149 -38.69 -22.46 -23.31
C LYS A 149 -37.80 -23.52 -23.99
N GLN A 150 -38.03 -23.82 -25.27
CA GLN A 150 -37.35 -24.92 -25.98
C GLN A 150 -36.65 -24.51 -27.29
N ARG A 151 -36.33 -23.21 -27.46
CA ARG A 151 -35.67 -22.64 -28.67
C ARG A 151 -34.42 -21.78 -28.40
N ARG A 152 -33.72 -21.95 -27.27
CA ARG A 152 -32.50 -21.17 -26.94
C ARG A 152 -31.25 -21.99 -26.63
N THR A 153 -31.21 -23.27 -27.06
CA THR A 153 -30.11 -24.21 -26.78
C THR A 153 -29.58 -24.95 -28.03
N ALA A 154 -29.99 -24.56 -29.23
CA ALA A 154 -29.49 -25.14 -30.49
C ALA A 154 -28.38 -24.29 -31.14
N ASP A 155 -28.58 -22.97 -31.20
CA ASP A 155 -27.84 -22.05 -32.09
C ASP A 155 -26.43 -21.65 -31.60
N TRP A 156 -25.76 -22.50 -30.80
CA TRP A 156 -24.41 -22.24 -30.27
C TRP A 156 -23.35 -23.30 -30.63
N LEU A 157 -23.73 -24.39 -31.31
CA LEU A 157 -22.80 -25.50 -31.62
C LEU A 157 -22.52 -25.72 -33.13
N GLU A 158 -23.07 -24.90 -34.02
CA GLU A 158 -22.87 -25.01 -35.47
C GLU A 158 -22.15 -23.76 -36.04
N GLY A 159 -20.85 -23.63 -35.72
CA GLY A 159 -20.09 -22.40 -35.99
C GLY A 159 -18.61 -22.52 -36.37
N VAL A 160 -18.02 -23.72 -36.43
CA VAL A 160 -16.58 -23.91 -36.78
C VAL A 160 -16.38 -25.16 -37.65
N ALA A 161 -16.89 -25.16 -38.89
CA ALA A 161 -16.84 -26.35 -39.76
C ALA A 161 -16.72 -26.08 -41.28
N ALA A 162 -16.13 -24.96 -41.73
CA ALA A 162 -15.85 -24.75 -43.16
C ALA A 162 -14.69 -23.79 -43.47
N THR A 163 -13.50 -24.35 -43.75
CA THR A 163 -12.59 -23.94 -44.86
C THR A 163 -11.41 -24.92 -44.91
N SER A 164 -11.15 -25.52 -46.07
CA SER A 164 -10.03 -26.45 -46.29
C SER A 164 -9.01 -25.86 -47.28
N GLY A 165 -7.71 -25.97 -46.95
CA GLY A 165 -6.63 -25.43 -47.77
C GLY A 165 -5.28 -26.05 -47.42
N SER A 166 -4.79 -26.93 -48.30
CA SER A 166 -3.44 -27.53 -48.30
C SER A 166 -2.35 -26.46 -48.09
N SER A 167 -1.24 -26.67 -47.38
CA SER A 167 -0.26 -27.74 -47.65
C SER A 167 0.82 -27.94 -46.57
N THR A 168 1.38 -29.16 -46.53
CA THR A 168 2.77 -29.55 -46.15
C THR A 168 3.59 -28.73 -45.12
N GLY A 169 4.09 -29.40 -44.07
CA GLY A 169 5.44 -29.10 -43.56
C GLY A 169 5.67 -29.10 -42.04
N SER A 170 6.20 -30.22 -41.52
CA SER A 170 7.13 -30.35 -40.36
C SER A 170 6.95 -29.55 -39.05
N SER A 171 6.89 -30.31 -37.95
CA SER A 171 7.55 -30.04 -36.65
C SER A 171 7.32 -28.71 -35.90
N ARG A 172 6.44 -28.74 -34.89
CA ARG A 172 6.63 -28.17 -33.55
C ARG A 172 5.77 -28.99 -32.57
N LEU A 173 6.36 -29.69 -31.60
CA LEU A 173 6.68 -29.18 -30.25
C LEU A 173 5.42 -28.65 -29.51
N ARG A 174 4.66 -29.58 -28.90
CA ARG A 174 3.83 -29.24 -27.73
C ARG A 174 4.71 -29.23 -26.48
N TRP A 175 4.50 -28.23 -25.64
CA TRP A 175 5.13 -28.13 -24.33
C TRP A 175 4.36 -28.90 -23.25
N ALA A 176 5.08 -29.20 -22.18
CA ALA A 176 4.72 -30.05 -21.05
C ALA A 176 3.30 -29.91 -20.48
N ASP A 177 2.65 -31.06 -20.26
CA ASP A 177 1.96 -31.30 -18.99
C ASP A 177 2.97 -31.92 -18.00
N ARG A 178 3.05 -31.39 -16.77
CA ARG A 178 3.71 -32.06 -15.63
C ARG A 178 2.63 -32.91 -14.93
N ALA A 179 2.79 -34.21 -14.72
CA ALA A 179 3.79 -34.87 -13.88
C ALA A 179 3.57 -34.65 -12.37
N GLY A 180 2.56 -35.33 -11.82
CA GLY A 180 2.42 -35.68 -10.39
C GLY A 180 2.83 -37.14 -10.13
N PRO A 181 3.05 -37.56 -8.86
CA PRO A 181 4.01 -38.64 -8.59
C PRO A 181 3.45 -40.08 -8.48
N GLY A 182 4.28 -41.05 -8.93
CA GLY A 182 4.92 -41.91 -7.93
C GLY A 182 4.39 -43.31 -7.62
N TRP A 183 3.54 -43.95 -8.43
CA TRP A 183 3.14 -45.37 -8.20
C TRP A 183 3.72 -46.35 -9.23
N ALA A 184 4.98 -46.72 -9.04
CA ALA A 184 5.69 -47.68 -9.90
C ALA A 184 5.40 -49.16 -9.54
N LEU A 185 4.25 -49.68 -9.97
CA LEU A 185 3.97 -51.12 -9.88
C LEU A 185 4.94 -51.93 -10.76
N LYS A 186 5.89 -52.62 -10.12
CA LYS A 186 6.82 -53.56 -10.77
C LYS A 186 6.06 -54.75 -11.38
N PHE A 187 5.82 -54.72 -12.69
CA PHE A 187 5.36 -55.91 -13.42
C PHE A 187 6.51 -56.92 -13.58
N GLU A 188 6.50 -57.97 -12.75
CA GLU A 188 7.43 -59.12 -12.86
C GLU A 188 7.17 -59.89 -14.18
N LYS A 189 7.96 -59.58 -15.22
CA LYS A 189 7.98 -60.37 -16.46
C LYS A 189 8.61 -61.75 -16.20
N ARG A 190 7.78 -62.77 -15.95
CA ARG A 190 8.22 -64.16 -16.11
C ARG A 190 8.34 -64.51 -17.60
N PRO A 191 9.43 -65.18 -18.03
CA PRO A 191 9.61 -65.53 -19.43
C PRO A 191 8.64 -66.63 -19.86
N ARG A 192 8.20 -66.60 -21.13
CA ARG A 192 7.67 -67.79 -21.78
C ARG A 192 8.81 -68.76 -22.04
N VAL A 193 8.62 -70.01 -21.66
CA VAL A 193 9.45 -71.14 -22.09
C VAL A 193 8.53 -72.07 -22.88
N ASP A 194 8.96 -72.43 -24.10
CA ASP A 194 8.22 -73.35 -24.95
C ASP A 194 8.19 -74.77 -24.36
N SER A 195 7.08 -75.48 -24.56
CA SER A 195 7.00 -76.91 -24.23
C SER A 195 6.12 -77.66 -25.23
N CYS A 196 6.48 -78.92 -25.46
CA CYS A 196 6.09 -79.64 -26.66
C CYS A 196 4.70 -80.30 -26.60
N ARG A 197 3.94 -80.08 -27.69
CA ARG A 197 3.35 -81.14 -28.53
C ARG A 197 2.98 -82.46 -27.82
N SER A 198 1.72 -82.61 -27.41
CA SER A 198 1.10 -83.93 -27.18
C SER A 198 -0.22 -84.04 -27.92
N ARG A 199 -0.35 -85.06 -28.79
CA ARG A 199 -1.61 -85.41 -29.46
C ARG A 199 -2.37 -86.42 -28.61
N ARG A 200 -3.58 -86.06 -28.15
CA ARG A 200 -4.69 -87.02 -28.00
C ARG A 200 -5.95 -86.38 -28.58
N GLY A 201 -6.59 -87.09 -29.51
CA GLY A 201 -7.86 -86.66 -30.09
C GLY A 201 -9.02 -87.25 -29.29
N VAL A 202 -10.06 -86.45 -29.06
CA VAL A 202 -11.39 -86.91 -28.63
C VAL A 202 -12.39 -86.44 -29.68
N LYS A 203 -13.25 -87.35 -30.15
CA LYS A 203 -14.36 -87.03 -31.07
C LYS A 203 -15.63 -86.72 -30.27
N GLY A 204 -16.47 -85.85 -30.82
CA GLY A 204 -17.80 -85.52 -30.26
C GLY A 204 -17.88 -84.09 -29.73
N SER A 205 -18.96 -83.32 -29.95
CA SER A 205 -20.16 -83.60 -30.77
C SER A 205 -20.65 -82.31 -31.46
N THR A 206 -21.48 -82.45 -32.50
CA THR A 206 -21.90 -81.34 -33.37
C THR A 206 -23.37 -80.93 -33.13
N PHE A 207 -23.59 -80.09 -32.13
CA PHE A 207 -24.85 -79.36 -31.87
C PHE A 207 -24.48 -77.95 -31.37
N LEU A 208 -25.07 -76.82 -31.79
CA LEU A 208 -26.11 -76.53 -32.79
C LEU A 208 -25.65 -75.42 -33.76
N LYS A 209 -26.26 -75.35 -34.96
CA LYS A 209 -26.06 -74.25 -35.92
C LYS A 209 -27.12 -73.15 -35.75
N SER A 210 -26.75 -72.01 -35.17
CA SER A 210 -27.42 -70.73 -35.46
C SER A 210 -26.43 -69.58 -35.35
N ARG A 211 -26.32 -68.78 -36.43
CA ARG A 211 -25.46 -67.59 -36.47
C ARG A 211 -26.03 -66.48 -35.58
N GLN A 212 -27.36 -66.37 -35.51
CA GLN A 212 -28.08 -65.44 -34.64
C GLN A 212 -27.87 -65.76 -33.15
N VAL A 213 -27.91 -67.04 -32.73
CA VAL A 213 -27.65 -67.41 -31.33
C VAL A 213 -26.22 -67.06 -30.91
N ARG A 214 -25.23 -67.22 -31.79
CA ARG A 214 -23.85 -66.79 -31.50
C ARG A 214 -23.72 -65.26 -31.39
N ILE A 215 -24.39 -64.50 -32.26
CA ILE A 215 -24.41 -63.03 -32.17
C ILE A 215 -25.12 -62.58 -30.89
N ALA A 216 -26.28 -63.16 -30.56
CA ALA A 216 -27.01 -62.87 -29.33
C ALA A 216 -26.18 -63.19 -28.07
N ALA A 217 -25.46 -64.31 -28.05
CA ALA A 217 -24.56 -64.68 -26.95
C ALA A 217 -23.37 -63.70 -26.82
N ILE A 218 -22.78 -63.25 -27.93
CA ILE A 218 -21.71 -62.24 -27.93
C ILE A 218 -22.23 -60.88 -27.46
N VAL A 219 -23.42 -60.47 -27.92
CA VAL A 219 -24.08 -59.23 -27.48
C VAL A 219 -24.41 -59.28 -26.00
N LEU A 220 -24.95 -60.41 -25.49
CA LEU A 220 -25.15 -60.63 -24.06
C LEU A 220 -23.84 -60.59 -23.27
N LEU A 221 -22.75 -61.16 -23.78
CA LEU A 221 -21.43 -61.11 -23.14
C LEU A 221 -20.89 -59.67 -23.08
N VAL A 222 -21.06 -58.88 -24.15
CA VAL A 222 -20.65 -57.46 -24.20
C VAL A 222 -21.52 -56.61 -23.27
N ILE A 223 -22.84 -56.81 -23.25
CA ILE A 223 -23.74 -56.14 -22.30
C ILE A 223 -23.39 -56.51 -20.86
N ALA A 224 -23.09 -57.79 -20.57
CA ALA A 224 -22.66 -58.24 -19.25
C ALA A 224 -21.31 -57.61 -18.86
N LEU A 225 -20.34 -57.51 -19.77
CA LEU A 225 -19.07 -56.83 -19.53
C LEU A 225 -19.26 -55.33 -19.28
N LEU A 226 -20.11 -54.65 -20.06
CA LEU A 226 -20.43 -53.23 -19.86
C LEU A 226 -21.17 -52.99 -18.53
N LEU A 227 -22.08 -53.89 -18.13
CA LEU A 227 -22.73 -53.87 -16.82
C LEU A 227 -21.74 -54.13 -15.69
N ILE A 228 -20.80 -55.07 -15.83
CA ILE A 228 -19.76 -55.36 -14.85
C ILE A 228 -18.80 -54.16 -14.72
N VAL A 229 -18.38 -53.53 -15.81
CA VAL A 229 -17.54 -52.32 -15.79
C VAL A 229 -18.32 -51.13 -15.21
N GLY A 230 -19.61 -50.97 -15.54
CA GLY A 230 -20.48 -49.94 -14.99
C GLY A 230 -20.71 -50.12 -13.47
N LEU A 231 -20.97 -51.35 -13.02
CA LEU A 231 -21.06 -51.69 -11.59
C LEU A 231 -19.73 -51.50 -10.89
N ALA A 232 -18.62 -51.97 -11.45
CA ALA A 232 -17.30 -51.83 -10.85
C ALA A 232 -16.89 -50.35 -10.73
N THR A 233 -17.09 -49.53 -11.77
CA THR A 233 -16.79 -48.08 -11.73
C THR A 233 -17.76 -47.30 -10.86
N GLY A 234 -19.04 -47.69 -10.81
CA GLY A 234 -20.03 -47.10 -9.90
C GLY A 234 -19.75 -47.43 -8.43
N LEU A 235 -19.40 -48.70 -8.13
CA LEU A 235 -19.08 -49.15 -6.78
C LEU A 235 -17.73 -48.61 -6.30
N THR A 236 -16.69 -48.53 -7.15
CA THR A 236 -15.42 -47.90 -6.75
C THR A 236 -15.56 -46.40 -6.56
N ARG A 237 -16.34 -45.69 -7.40
CA ARG A 237 -16.66 -44.27 -7.15
C ARG A 237 -17.44 -44.08 -5.85
N LYS A 238 -18.45 -44.92 -5.57
CA LYS A 238 -19.23 -44.85 -4.32
C LYS A 238 -18.38 -45.20 -3.09
N ALA A 239 -17.49 -46.19 -3.19
CA ALA A 239 -16.56 -46.55 -2.12
C ALA A 239 -15.55 -45.42 -1.87
N ALA A 240 -15.01 -44.80 -2.92
CA ALA A 240 -14.13 -43.63 -2.80
C ALA A 240 -14.84 -42.44 -2.15
N SER A 241 -16.07 -42.11 -2.55
CA SER A 241 -16.83 -41.02 -1.92
C SER A 241 -17.17 -41.29 -0.46
N VAL A 242 -17.45 -42.55 -0.08
CA VAL A 242 -17.69 -42.93 1.33
C VAL A 242 -16.40 -42.90 2.14
N ALA A 243 -15.28 -43.36 1.58
CA ALA A 243 -13.97 -43.24 2.23
C ALA A 243 -13.55 -41.77 2.44
N LEU A 244 -13.85 -40.90 1.48
CA LEU A 244 -13.57 -39.46 1.55
C LEU A 244 -14.44 -38.75 2.60
N VAL A 245 -15.73 -39.08 2.71
CA VAL A 245 -16.61 -38.60 3.79
C VAL A 245 -16.08 -39.02 5.17
N ASN A 246 -15.54 -40.24 5.28
CA ASN A 246 -14.91 -40.74 6.52
C ASN A 246 -13.56 -40.06 6.85
N THR A 247 -13.03 -39.16 6.00
CA THR A 247 -11.85 -38.33 6.30
C THR A 247 -12.18 -36.88 6.69
N CYS A 248 -13.45 -36.50 6.76
CA CYS A 248 -13.88 -35.20 7.30
C CYS A 248 -14.21 -35.29 8.79
N ASP A 249 -13.28 -34.83 9.64
CA ASP A 249 -13.50 -34.66 11.07
C ASP A 249 -14.34 -33.40 11.37
N CYS A 250 -15.67 -33.55 11.31
CA CYS A 250 -16.61 -32.49 11.66
C CYS A 250 -16.84 -32.42 13.17
N LEU A 251 -16.45 -31.30 13.80
CA LEU A 251 -16.60 -31.08 15.24
C LEU A 251 -18.03 -30.62 15.61
N HIS A 252 -18.30 -30.54 16.91
CA HIS A 252 -19.54 -29.98 17.50
C HIS A 252 -20.87 -30.54 16.93
N GLY A 253 -20.84 -31.82 16.51
CA GLY A 253 -22.01 -32.52 15.97
C GLY A 253 -22.31 -32.22 14.49
N GLY A 254 -21.38 -31.56 13.78
CA GLY A 254 -21.47 -31.38 12.33
C GLY A 254 -21.45 -32.71 11.56
N LYS A 255 -21.96 -32.70 10.34
CA LYS A 255 -22.09 -33.89 9.48
C LYS A 255 -21.25 -33.74 8.22
N ALA A 256 -20.41 -34.73 7.93
CA ALA A 256 -19.64 -34.75 6.69
C ALA A 256 -20.53 -35.08 5.48
N GLU A 257 -20.46 -34.25 4.44
CA GLU A 257 -21.08 -34.46 3.14
C GLU A 257 -20.02 -34.53 2.03
N PRO A 258 -20.21 -35.35 0.97
CA PRO A 258 -19.26 -35.44 -0.14
C PRO A 258 -19.39 -34.25 -1.09
N THR A 259 -18.26 -33.62 -1.45
CA THR A 259 -18.21 -32.49 -2.39
C THR A 259 -17.37 -32.80 -3.64
N PRO A 260 -17.50 -32.02 -4.73
CA PRO A 260 -16.68 -32.21 -5.92
C PRO A 260 -15.19 -31.93 -5.64
N GLY A 261 -14.44 -32.99 -5.30
CA GLY A 261 -13.01 -32.92 -4.98
C GLY A 261 -12.66 -33.11 -3.50
N GLY A 262 -13.65 -33.28 -2.61
CA GLY A 262 -13.40 -33.39 -1.17
C GLY A 262 -14.63 -33.81 -0.37
N CYS A 263 -14.70 -33.33 0.87
CA CYS A 263 -15.88 -33.38 1.71
C CYS A 263 -16.04 -32.03 2.44
N SER A 264 -17.23 -31.73 2.95
CA SER A 264 -17.54 -30.51 3.70
C SER A 264 -18.37 -30.84 4.93
N CYS A 265 -18.29 -30.01 5.98
CA CYS A 265 -19.06 -30.23 7.20
C CYS A 265 -20.32 -29.35 7.24
N LEU A 266 -21.51 -29.97 7.22
CA LEU A 266 -22.76 -29.30 7.60
C LEU A 266 -22.77 -29.08 9.11
N CYS A 267 -22.65 -27.82 9.53
CA CYS A 267 -22.57 -27.45 10.94
C CYS A 267 -23.93 -27.37 11.64
N THR A 268 -23.91 -27.59 12.95
CA THR A 268 -25.05 -27.37 13.84
C THR A 268 -25.24 -25.86 14.09
N ALA A 269 -26.46 -25.44 14.45
CA ALA A 269 -26.73 -24.04 14.78
C ALA A 269 -25.81 -23.59 15.93
N GLY A 270 -25.07 -22.50 15.72
CA GLY A 270 -24.03 -22.00 16.63
C GLY A 270 -22.59 -22.32 16.22
N TRP A 271 -22.36 -23.09 15.14
CA TRP A 271 -21.02 -23.46 14.65
C TRP A 271 -20.85 -23.23 13.15
N GLY A 272 -19.60 -23.06 12.70
CA GLY A 272 -19.22 -22.85 11.30
C GLY A 272 -17.72 -23.02 11.04
N GLY A 273 -17.29 -22.67 9.83
CA GLY A 273 -15.90 -22.86 9.38
C GLY A 273 -15.60 -24.30 8.96
N THR A 274 -14.40 -24.51 8.41
CA THR A 274 -14.00 -25.72 7.65
C THR A 274 -14.37 -27.06 8.30
N SER A 275 -14.27 -27.16 9.63
CA SER A 275 -14.57 -28.38 10.39
C SER A 275 -15.61 -28.15 11.50
N CYS A 276 -16.48 -27.15 11.34
CA CYS A 276 -17.45 -26.70 12.36
C CYS A 276 -16.83 -26.34 13.72
N HIS A 277 -15.59 -25.85 13.71
CA HIS A 277 -14.80 -25.53 14.90
C HIS A 277 -14.88 -24.06 15.33
N LEU A 278 -15.42 -23.18 14.48
CA LEU A 278 -15.56 -21.75 14.75
C LEU A 278 -16.95 -21.43 15.31
N ASN A 279 -17.02 -20.57 16.33
CA ASN A 279 -18.25 -20.18 17.01
C ASN A 279 -19.08 -19.20 16.16
N ALA A 280 -20.28 -19.60 15.73
CA ALA A 280 -21.17 -18.81 14.88
C ALA A 280 -22.11 -17.86 15.63
N THR A 281 -22.02 -17.79 16.96
CA THR A 281 -22.79 -16.85 17.78
C THR A 281 -22.48 -15.42 17.35
N CYS A 282 -23.53 -14.63 17.08
CA CYS A 282 -23.38 -13.22 16.72
C CYS A 282 -23.02 -12.37 17.96
N SER A 283 -22.02 -11.51 17.81
CA SER A 283 -21.63 -10.45 18.74
C SER A 283 -21.48 -9.16 17.93
N ASN A 284 -22.32 -8.15 18.18
CA ASN A 284 -22.39 -6.91 17.39
C ASN A 284 -22.44 -7.15 15.86
N SER A 285 -23.29 -8.10 15.44
CA SER A 285 -23.44 -8.55 14.05
C SER A 285 -22.20 -9.21 13.41
N ILE A 286 -21.17 -9.59 14.18
CA ILE A 286 -20.03 -10.42 13.72
C ILE A 286 -20.07 -11.79 14.40
N ALA A 287 -19.74 -12.88 13.69
CA ALA A 287 -19.53 -14.20 14.31
C ALA A 287 -18.35 -14.17 15.30
N GLN A 288 -18.53 -14.71 16.51
CA GLN A 288 -17.46 -14.74 17.53
C GLN A 288 -16.18 -15.41 17.01
N GLY A 289 -16.27 -16.52 16.26
CA GLY A 289 -15.10 -17.17 15.67
C GLY A 289 -14.33 -16.29 14.67
N LEU A 290 -15.01 -15.36 14.00
CA LEU A 290 -14.36 -14.38 13.12
C LEU A 290 -13.64 -13.28 13.91
N LEU A 291 -14.16 -12.90 15.09
CA LEU A 291 -13.46 -12.04 16.05
C LEU A 291 -12.20 -12.74 16.61
N ASP A 292 -12.32 -14.01 16.98
CA ASP A 292 -11.22 -14.80 17.55
C ASP A 292 -10.09 -14.98 16.54
N ILE A 293 -10.41 -15.30 15.27
CA ILE A 293 -9.43 -15.40 14.18
C ILE A 293 -8.86 -14.02 13.80
N ALA A 294 -9.63 -12.93 13.85
CA ALA A 294 -9.09 -11.58 13.65
C ALA A 294 -8.07 -11.19 14.74
N ALA A 295 -8.32 -11.59 15.99
CA ALA A 295 -7.41 -11.41 17.11
C ALA A 295 -6.18 -12.34 17.05
N GLN A 296 -6.28 -13.51 16.41
CA GLN A 296 -5.12 -14.35 16.08
C GLN A 296 -4.29 -13.75 14.94
N SER A 297 -4.94 -13.34 13.86
CA SER A 297 -4.32 -12.70 12.69
C SER A 297 -3.51 -11.45 13.08
N SER A 298 -4.08 -10.62 13.96
CA SER A 298 -3.42 -9.43 14.51
C SER A 298 -2.25 -9.70 15.47
N LYS A 299 -2.00 -10.96 15.85
CA LYS A 299 -0.78 -11.38 16.59
C LYS A 299 0.32 -11.90 15.66
N LEU A 300 -0.04 -12.25 14.42
CA LEU A 300 0.89 -12.77 13.41
C LEU A 300 1.44 -11.65 12.52
N TRP A 301 0.63 -10.63 12.21
CA TRP A 301 0.96 -9.63 11.19
C TRP A 301 0.48 -8.22 11.52
N GLN A 302 1.26 -7.23 11.07
CA GLN A 302 0.81 -5.84 10.92
C GLN A 302 0.23 -5.60 9.51
N PRO A 303 -0.64 -4.58 9.33
CA PRO A 303 -1.29 -3.82 10.39
C PRO A 303 -2.29 -4.69 11.18
N VAL A 304 -2.51 -4.34 12.45
CA VAL A 304 -3.56 -4.92 13.30
C VAL A 304 -4.95 -4.67 12.71
N ILE A 305 -5.85 -5.65 12.82
CA ILE A 305 -7.20 -5.58 12.28
C ILE A 305 -8.09 -4.68 13.16
N ASN A 306 -8.66 -3.63 12.56
CA ASN A 306 -9.72 -2.84 13.19
C ASN A 306 -11.04 -3.62 13.21
N VAL A 307 -11.29 -4.32 14.31
CA VAL A 307 -12.48 -5.15 14.55
C VAL A 307 -13.79 -4.36 14.44
N ALA A 308 -13.82 -3.08 14.85
CA ALA A 308 -15.02 -2.25 14.73
C ALA A 308 -15.37 -1.96 13.26
N ARG A 309 -14.36 -1.81 12.40
CA ARG A 309 -14.54 -1.62 10.95
C ARG A 309 -14.95 -2.92 10.24
N LEU A 310 -14.50 -4.09 10.73
CA LEU A 310 -14.83 -5.40 10.15
C LEU A 310 -16.34 -5.67 10.06
N ALA A 311 -17.14 -5.19 11.02
CA ALA A 311 -18.61 -5.29 10.97
C ALA A 311 -19.18 -4.58 9.73
N THR A 312 -18.80 -3.32 9.52
CA THR A 312 -19.23 -2.49 8.37
C THR A 312 -18.78 -3.10 7.05
N VAL A 313 -17.57 -3.66 7.00
CA VAL A 313 -17.02 -4.30 5.80
C VAL A 313 -17.84 -5.53 5.41
N LEU A 314 -18.12 -6.42 6.37
CA LEU A 314 -18.93 -7.62 6.15
C LEU A 314 -20.31 -7.25 5.59
N ASP A 315 -21.06 -6.42 6.31
CA ASP A 315 -22.45 -6.08 6.00
C ASP A 315 -22.60 -5.34 4.66
N ARG A 316 -21.69 -4.40 4.36
CA ARG A 316 -21.82 -3.54 3.17
C ARG A 316 -21.21 -4.14 1.90
N TYR A 317 -20.10 -4.86 1.98
CA TYR A 317 -19.31 -5.25 0.79
C TYR A 317 -19.20 -6.76 0.53
N ILE A 318 -19.53 -7.62 1.51
CA ILE A 318 -19.19 -9.05 1.46
C ILE A 318 -20.43 -9.95 1.58
N LEU A 319 -21.28 -9.71 2.60
CA LEU A 319 -22.47 -10.49 2.93
C LEU A 319 -23.57 -9.57 3.51
N PRO A 320 -24.65 -9.27 2.76
CA PRO A 320 -25.73 -8.44 3.30
C PRO A 320 -26.47 -9.16 4.43
N THR A 321 -26.39 -8.61 5.64
CA THR A 321 -27.12 -8.99 6.87
C THR A 321 -27.29 -10.50 7.14
N SER A 322 -26.48 -11.06 8.04
CA SER A 322 -26.81 -12.34 8.70
C SER A 322 -28.06 -12.20 9.58
N SER A 323 -28.89 -13.25 9.63
CA SER A 323 -30.03 -13.32 10.56
C SER A 323 -29.57 -13.21 12.02
N ALA A 324 -30.30 -12.46 12.85
CA ALA A 324 -29.88 -12.06 14.20
C ALA A 324 -29.40 -13.21 15.11
N ASP A 325 -29.96 -14.41 14.95
CA ASP A 325 -29.69 -15.57 15.81
C ASP A 325 -28.44 -16.39 15.41
N SER A 326 -27.85 -16.16 14.23
CA SER A 326 -26.68 -16.93 13.75
C SER A 326 -25.90 -16.21 12.65
N CYS A 327 -24.59 -16.07 12.88
CA CYS A 327 -23.64 -15.46 11.95
C CYS A 327 -22.83 -16.52 11.17
N ALA A 328 -23.33 -17.77 11.08
CA ALA A 328 -22.63 -18.88 10.44
C ALA A 328 -22.25 -18.63 8.96
N SER A 329 -23.06 -17.85 8.23
CA SER A 329 -22.74 -17.43 6.85
C SER A 329 -21.44 -16.63 6.74
N GLN A 330 -21.04 -15.91 7.79
CA GLN A 330 -19.77 -15.18 7.84
C GLN A 330 -18.58 -16.12 8.03
N LEU A 331 -18.76 -17.25 8.71
CA LEU A 331 -17.71 -18.25 8.90
C LEU A 331 -17.48 -19.09 7.64
N ALA A 332 -18.49 -19.20 6.76
CA ALA A 332 -18.32 -19.80 5.43
C ALA A 332 -17.31 -19.05 4.55
N LEU A 333 -17.02 -17.78 4.85
CA LEU A 333 -15.93 -17.02 4.24
C LEU A 333 -14.53 -17.61 4.53
N LEU A 334 -14.40 -18.43 5.58
CA LEU A 334 -13.16 -19.04 6.04
C LEU A 334 -13.05 -20.54 5.73
N GLU A 335 -14.04 -21.13 5.06
CA GLU A 335 -14.02 -22.55 4.69
C GLU A 335 -12.95 -22.87 3.65
N VAL A 336 -12.03 -23.78 3.98
CA VAL A 336 -10.94 -24.25 3.11
C VAL A 336 -10.88 -25.79 3.13
N PRO A 337 -11.72 -26.51 2.35
CA PRO A 337 -11.95 -27.95 2.51
C PRO A 337 -10.74 -28.89 2.33
N SER A 338 -9.58 -28.40 1.88
CA SER A 338 -8.31 -29.13 1.83
C SER A 338 -7.68 -29.34 3.22
N PHE A 339 -8.06 -28.56 4.24
CA PHE A 339 -7.51 -28.61 5.58
C PHE A 339 -8.49 -29.18 6.61
N SER A 340 -8.40 -30.48 6.93
CA SER A 340 -9.12 -31.03 8.08
C SER A 340 -8.45 -30.61 9.40
N VAL A 341 -9.25 -30.17 10.38
CA VAL A 341 -8.77 -29.70 11.70
C VAL A 341 -8.02 -30.78 12.51
N SER A 342 -8.18 -32.05 12.15
CA SER A 342 -7.50 -33.20 12.76
C SER A 342 -6.09 -33.45 12.23
N THR A 343 -5.83 -33.09 10.97
CA THR A 343 -4.59 -33.43 10.24
C THR A 343 -3.73 -32.20 9.96
N TYR A 344 -4.36 -31.03 9.79
CA TYR A 344 -3.72 -29.78 9.41
C TYR A 344 -4.21 -28.61 10.28
N ARG A 345 -4.15 -28.77 11.61
CA ARG A 345 -4.68 -27.79 12.58
C ARG A 345 -3.93 -26.47 12.54
N ASN A 346 -2.60 -26.51 12.51
CA ASN A 346 -1.74 -25.34 12.49
C ASN A 346 -1.89 -24.60 11.14
N ARG A 347 -1.90 -25.34 10.02
CA ARG A 347 -2.15 -24.74 8.69
C ARG A 347 -3.55 -24.16 8.54
N LEU A 348 -4.58 -24.84 9.06
CA LEU A 348 -5.95 -24.36 9.02
C LEU A 348 -6.05 -23.02 9.76
N ALA A 349 -5.59 -22.97 11.01
CA ALA A 349 -5.64 -21.75 11.82
C ALA A 349 -4.77 -20.61 11.23
N TRP A 350 -3.64 -20.93 10.60
CA TRP A 350 -2.82 -19.96 9.86
C TRP A 350 -3.54 -19.43 8.61
N THR A 351 -4.17 -20.32 7.84
CA THR A 351 -4.88 -19.96 6.60
C THR A 351 -6.15 -19.17 6.90
N GLU A 352 -6.93 -19.57 7.90
CA GLU A 352 -8.09 -18.79 8.36
C GLU A 352 -7.65 -17.41 8.84
N ALA A 353 -6.53 -17.29 9.57
CA ALA A 353 -5.97 -15.99 9.95
C ALA A 353 -5.52 -15.15 8.73
N ALA A 354 -4.94 -15.76 7.69
CA ALA A 354 -4.53 -15.08 6.46
C ALA A 354 -5.72 -14.62 5.60
N LEU A 355 -6.80 -15.42 5.57
CA LEU A 355 -8.07 -15.06 4.95
C LEU A 355 -8.72 -13.87 5.67
N VAL A 356 -8.71 -13.85 7.01
CA VAL A 356 -9.22 -12.71 7.79
C VAL A 356 -8.34 -11.46 7.65
N HIS A 357 -7.01 -11.59 7.56
CA HIS A 357 -6.12 -10.46 7.26
C HIS A 357 -6.43 -9.85 5.89
N THR A 358 -6.58 -10.71 4.88
CA THR A 358 -6.93 -10.33 3.51
C THR A 358 -8.29 -9.66 3.46
N LEU A 359 -9.31 -10.26 4.07
CA LEU A 359 -10.67 -9.72 4.15
C LEU A 359 -10.71 -8.34 4.81
N ALA A 360 -10.14 -8.20 6.01
CA ALA A 360 -10.29 -7.00 6.82
C ALA A 360 -9.53 -5.79 6.28
N LEU A 361 -8.43 -6.01 5.55
CA LEU A 361 -7.55 -4.93 5.07
C LEU A 361 -7.68 -4.64 3.58
N THR A 362 -8.18 -5.60 2.77
CA THR A 362 -8.53 -5.32 1.37
C THR A 362 -9.99 -4.94 1.19
N GLU A 363 -10.88 -5.31 2.12
CA GLU A 363 -12.34 -5.17 2.01
C GLU A 363 -12.93 -5.79 0.73
N SER A 364 -12.17 -6.69 0.10
CA SER A 364 -12.41 -7.16 -1.26
C SER A 364 -12.77 -8.64 -1.25
N ASN A 365 -14.05 -8.92 -1.54
CA ASN A 365 -14.55 -10.29 -1.67
C ASN A 365 -13.81 -11.06 -2.79
N SER A 366 -13.36 -10.39 -3.86
CA SER A 366 -12.58 -11.05 -4.92
C SER A 366 -11.17 -11.44 -4.46
N SER A 367 -10.50 -10.61 -3.64
CA SER A 367 -9.22 -10.96 -3.02
C SER A 367 -9.37 -12.12 -2.03
N LEU A 368 -10.37 -12.06 -1.15
CA LEU A 368 -10.68 -13.16 -0.23
C LEU A 368 -10.96 -14.47 -0.99
N ALA A 369 -11.83 -14.43 -2.00
CA ALA A 369 -12.19 -15.58 -2.80
C ALA A 369 -10.97 -16.16 -3.55
N GLN A 370 -10.07 -15.32 -4.08
CA GLN A 370 -8.84 -15.76 -4.73
C GLN A 370 -7.96 -16.58 -3.76
N LEU A 371 -7.70 -16.07 -2.55
CA LEU A 371 -6.88 -16.79 -1.55
C LEU A 371 -7.57 -18.07 -1.08
N ARG A 372 -8.88 -18.03 -0.81
CA ARG A 372 -9.66 -19.19 -0.37
C ARG A 372 -9.70 -20.30 -1.41
N THR A 373 -9.95 -19.95 -2.68
CA THR A 373 -9.97 -20.92 -3.80
C THR A 373 -8.58 -21.50 -4.08
N PHE A 374 -7.52 -20.70 -3.97
CA PHE A 374 -6.15 -21.21 -4.06
C PHE A 374 -5.88 -22.22 -2.95
N ALA A 375 -6.09 -21.84 -1.69
CA ALA A 375 -5.84 -22.68 -0.52
C ALA A 375 -6.63 -24.01 -0.57
N SER A 376 -7.89 -23.95 -1.04
CA SER A 376 -8.78 -25.11 -1.20
C SER A 376 -8.33 -26.10 -2.28
N GLY A 377 -7.44 -25.70 -3.18
CA GLY A 377 -6.92 -26.53 -4.28
C GLY A 377 -5.59 -27.22 -4.01
N LEU A 378 -4.99 -27.02 -2.82
CA LEU A 378 -3.66 -27.53 -2.47
C LEU A 378 -3.73 -28.86 -1.70
N ASP A 379 -2.73 -29.73 -1.93
CA ASP A 379 -2.53 -31.00 -1.21
C ASP A 379 -1.32 -30.86 -0.27
N PHE A 380 -1.52 -31.08 1.03
CA PHE A 380 -0.48 -30.96 2.06
C PHE A 380 0.08 -32.31 2.56
N ALA A 381 -0.29 -33.43 1.93
CA ALA A 381 0.15 -34.76 2.33
C ALA A 381 1.69 -34.93 2.34
N GLN A 382 2.40 -34.15 1.52
CA GLN A 382 3.88 -34.14 1.49
C GLN A 382 4.54 -33.25 2.56
N TYR A 383 3.78 -32.44 3.30
CA TYR A 383 4.30 -31.49 4.29
C TYR A 383 3.80 -31.69 5.72
N GLY A 384 2.71 -32.44 5.94
CA GLY A 384 2.07 -32.53 7.26
C GLY A 384 1.57 -31.16 7.73
N ASP A 385 1.44 -30.95 9.04
CA ASP A 385 0.91 -29.69 9.61
C ASP A 385 1.98 -28.60 9.88
N GLU A 386 3.24 -28.99 10.04
CA GLU A 386 4.31 -28.07 10.48
C GLU A 386 4.91 -27.21 9.35
N PRO A 387 5.45 -26.01 9.65
CA PRO A 387 6.05 -25.13 8.63
C PRO A 387 7.10 -25.85 7.77
N ALA A 388 6.95 -25.80 6.45
CA ALA A 388 7.95 -26.32 5.54
C ALA A 388 9.26 -25.52 5.67
N SER A 389 10.40 -26.22 5.73
CA SER A 389 11.72 -25.60 5.98
C SER A 389 12.25 -24.73 4.83
N LYS A 390 11.53 -24.68 3.70
CA LYS A 390 11.81 -23.83 2.53
C LYS A 390 10.47 -23.44 1.85
N PRO A 391 10.38 -22.24 1.26
CA PRO A 391 9.25 -21.85 0.42
C PRO A 391 9.02 -22.77 -0.79
N ASN A 392 7.79 -22.78 -1.32
CA ASN A 392 7.46 -23.48 -2.56
C ASN A 392 6.44 -22.72 -3.41
N SER A 393 6.85 -22.28 -4.59
CA SER A 393 6.04 -21.51 -5.53
C SER A 393 4.78 -22.19 -6.06
N ASN A 394 4.59 -23.49 -5.85
CA ASN A 394 3.29 -24.16 -6.08
C ASN A 394 2.26 -23.93 -4.96
N TYR A 395 2.70 -23.43 -3.80
CA TYR A 395 1.91 -23.17 -2.57
C TYR A 395 1.95 -21.67 -2.18
N GLU A 396 2.58 -20.85 -3.01
CA GLU A 396 2.61 -19.38 -2.92
C GLU A 396 1.48 -18.76 -3.76
N ALA A 397 0.70 -17.85 -3.18
CA ALA A 397 -0.23 -17.00 -3.92
C ALA A 397 -0.07 -15.52 -3.57
N ILE A 398 0.02 -14.68 -4.61
CA ILE A 398 0.09 -13.22 -4.46
C ILE A 398 -1.34 -12.68 -4.41
N VAL A 399 -1.81 -12.29 -3.22
CA VAL A 399 -3.18 -11.82 -2.97
C VAL A 399 -3.14 -10.63 -2.01
N GLY A 400 -3.89 -9.57 -2.34
CA GLY A 400 -3.93 -8.35 -1.53
C GLY A 400 -2.57 -7.64 -1.42
N GLY A 401 -1.68 -7.81 -2.40
CA GLY A 401 -0.33 -7.21 -2.40
C GLY A 401 0.77 -8.06 -1.77
N TYR A 402 0.42 -9.02 -0.91
CA TYR A 402 1.36 -9.92 -0.24
C TYR A 402 1.43 -11.30 -0.93
N THR A 403 2.58 -11.96 -0.81
CA THR A 403 2.73 -13.38 -1.13
C THR A 403 2.43 -14.20 0.13
N TRP A 404 1.47 -15.12 0.02
CA TRP A 404 1.12 -16.08 1.07
C TRP A 404 1.65 -17.45 0.68
N ASP A 405 2.67 -17.95 1.38
CA ASP A 405 3.15 -19.33 1.24
C ASP A 405 2.49 -20.21 2.32
N LEU A 406 1.60 -21.10 1.87
CA LEU A 406 0.84 -22.00 2.76
C LEU A 406 1.63 -23.25 3.14
N ALA A 407 2.71 -23.59 2.44
CA ALA A 407 3.63 -24.67 2.80
C ALA A 407 4.61 -24.22 3.89
N ALA A 408 5.26 -23.07 3.70
CA ALA A 408 6.17 -22.47 4.70
C ALA A 408 5.42 -21.76 5.84
N MET A 409 4.11 -21.50 5.70
CA MET A 409 3.30 -20.68 6.60
C MET A 409 3.92 -19.28 6.83
N GLN A 410 4.28 -18.63 5.72
CA GLN A 410 4.94 -17.32 5.71
C GLN A 410 4.19 -16.32 4.83
N ARG A 411 4.11 -15.08 5.31
CA ARG A 411 3.65 -13.91 4.54
C ARG A 411 4.88 -13.09 4.16
N THR A 412 5.12 -12.92 2.87
CA THR A 412 6.25 -12.15 2.35
C THR A 412 5.78 -11.06 1.39
N VAL A 413 6.66 -10.10 1.11
CA VAL A 413 6.49 -9.10 0.04
C VAL A 413 7.28 -9.53 -1.19
N GLN A 414 6.89 -9.03 -2.37
CA GLN A 414 7.73 -9.21 -3.56
C GLN A 414 9.06 -8.49 -3.34
N ASN A 415 10.20 -9.10 -3.70
CA ASN A 415 11.51 -8.47 -3.60
C ASN A 415 11.85 -7.77 -4.92
N VAL A 416 11.56 -6.46 -5.01
CA VAL A 416 11.90 -5.58 -6.12
C VAL A 416 12.76 -4.44 -5.59
N SER A 417 13.86 -4.12 -6.26
CA SER A 417 14.65 -2.95 -5.82
C SER A 417 13.96 -1.65 -6.19
N TRP A 418 14.12 -0.64 -5.32
CA TRP A 418 13.62 0.72 -5.46
C TRP A 418 13.93 1.29 -6.86
N ILE A 419 15.15 1.12 -7.35
CA ILE A 419 15.56 1.61 -8.67
C ILE A 419 14.77 0.98 -9.83
N VAL A 420 14.32 -0.28 -9.71
CA VAL A 420 13.50 -0.97 -10.72
C VAL A 420 12.02 -0.57 -10.61
N ALA A 421 11.53 -0.38 -9.40
CA ALA A 421 10.14 0.00 -9.14
C ALA A 421 9.86 1.49 -9.41
N VAL A 422 10.66 2.38 -8.83
CA VAL A 422 10.51 3.85 -8.90
C VAL A 422 11.06 4.44 -10.19
N LYS A 423 12.07 3.80 -10.80
CA LYS A 423 12.75 4.27 -12.02
C LYS A 423 13.22 5.74 -11.93
N PRO A 424 14.03 6.07 -10.90
CA PRO A 424 14.60 7.41 -10.74
C PRO A 424 15.47 7.81 -11.93
N ASP A 425 15.72 9.11 -12.09
CA ASP A 425 16.74 9.61 -13.01
C ASP A 425 18.16 9.20 -12.56
N THR A 426 19.13 9.32 -13.47
CA THR A 426 20.51 8.88 -13.23
C THR A 426 21.22 9.61 -12.08
N ALA A 427 20.90 10.87 -11.80
CA ALA A 427 21.53 11.63 -10.72
C ALA A 427 20.93 11.25 -9.35
N THR A 428 19.61 11.07 -9.30
CA THR A 428 18.89 10.52 -8.13
C THR A 428 19.34 9.09 -7.83
N ALA A 429 19.49 8.24 -8.85
CA ALA A 429 20.04 6.89 -8.72
C ALA A 429 21.48 6.89 -8.19
N ALA A 430 22.36 7.75 -8.74
CA ALA A 430 23.73 7.87 -8.27
C ALA A 430 23.84 8.40 -6.83
N THR A 431 22.94 9.31 -6.43
CA THR A 431 22.88 9.84 -5.05
C THR A 431 22.56 8.75 -4.04
N ILE A 432 21.60 7.87 -4.34
CA ILE A 432 21.25 6.72 -3.49
C ILE A 432 22.30 5.59 -3.58
N ALA A 433 22.93 5.37 -4.75
CA ALA A 433 24.02 4.41 -4.88
C ALA A 433 25.28 4.78 -4.05
N ALA A 434 25.45 6.06 -3.69
CA ALA A 434 26.47 6.54 -2.77
C ALA A 434 26.11 6.37 -1.28
N ALA A 435 24.91 5.86 -0.97
CA ALA A 435 24.39 5.65 0.38
C ALA A 435 23.77 4.23 0.49
N PRO A 436 24.58 3.18 0.64
CA PRO A 436 24.13 1.79 0.52
C PRO A 436 23.12 1.34 1.58
N GLN A 437 23.15 1.88 2.80
CA GLN A 437 22.13 1.61 3.82
C GLN A 437 20.82 2.31 3.47
N ALA A 438 20.87 3.54 2.95
CA ALA A 438 19.68 4.24 2.44
C ALA A 438 19.06 3.50 1.24
N ALA A 439 19.87 2.90 0.35
CA ALA A 439 19.38 2.06 -0.73
C ALA A 439 18.66 0.80 -0.20
N SER A 440 19.24 0.11 0.79
CA SER A 440 18.63 -1.08 1.43
C SER A 440 17.32 -0.76 2.17
N ALA A 441 17.26 0.41 2.83
CA ALA A 441 16.04 0.91 3.45
C ALA A 441 14.97 1.24 2.40
N LEU A 442 15.33 1.95 1.32
CA LEU A 442 14.42 2.27 0.22
C LEU A 442 13.87 1.02 -0.49
N ASP A 443 14.68 -0.02 -0.71
CA ASP A 443 14.22 -1.32 -1.22
C ASP A 443 13.17 -1.93 -0.26
N THR A 444 13.45 -1.92 1.04
CA THR A 444 12.56 -2.45 2.08
C THR A 444 11.23 -1.69 2.16
N ILE A 445 11.27 -0.36 2.17
CA ILE A 445 10.08 0.51 2.21
C ILE A 445 9.30 0.40 0.90
N THR A 446 9.97 0.31 -0.26
CA THR A 446 9.29 0.17 -1.56
C THR A 446 8.49 -1.12 -1.63
N ASN A 447 9.07 -2.25 -1.21
CA ASN A 447 8.40 -3.55 -1.27
C ASN A 447 7.19 -3.66 -0.33
N ASN A 448 7.32 -3.17 0.90
CA ASN A 448 6.22 -3.14 1.87
C ASN A 448 5.17 -2.07 1.55
N GLY A 449 5.59 -0.92 1.03
CA GLY A 449 4.72 0.16 0.58
C GLY A 449 3.87 -0.23 -0.62
N VAL A 450 4.45 -0.89 -1.63
CA VAL A 450 3.70 -1.41 -2.78
C VAL A 450 2.73 -2.52 -2.36
N ALA A 451 3.13 -3.43 -1.46
CA ALA A 451 2.25 -4.45 -0.92
C ALA A 451 1.07 -3.84 -0.13
N SER A 452 1.35 -2.94 0.81
CA SER A 452 0.35 -2.28 1.66
C SER A 452 -0.58 -1.35 0.87
N SER A 453 -0.04 -0.59 -0.07
CA SER A 453 -0.83 0.28 -0.95
C SER A 453 -1.78 -0.57 -1.79
N LYS A 454 -1.31 -1.70 -2.35
CA LYS A 454 -2.18 -2.63 -3.08
C LYS A 454 -3.21 -3.30 -2.16
N GLN A 455 -2.85 -3.62 -0.93
CA GLN A 455 -3.77 -4.16 0.08
C GLN A 455 -4.91 -3.17 0.36
N ARG A 456 -4.59 -1.97 0.85
CA ARG A 456 -5.57 -1.02 1.39
C ARG A 456 -6.20 -0.09 0.33
N SER A 457 -5.77 -0.18 -0.94
CA SER A 457 -6.34 0.58 -2.09
C SER A 457 -7.86 0.53 -2.20
N THR A 458 -8.48 -0.66 -2.02
CA THR A 458 -9.94 -0.81 -2.08
C THR A 458 -10.62 -0.26 -0.82
N ALA A 459 -10.02 -0.46 0.36
CA ALA A 459 -10.49 0.13 1.62
C ALA A 459 -10.46 1.68 1.60
N LEU A 460 -9.48 2.27 0.89
CA LEU A 460 -9.43 3.71 0.60
C LEU A 460 -10.58 4.15 -0.30
N VAL A 461 -10.83 3.45 -1.42
CA VAL A 461 -11.95 3.76 -2.33
C VAL A 461 -13.29 3.66 -1.61
N HIS A 462 -13.48 2.66 -0.76
CA HIS A 462 -14.64 2.52 0.11
C HIS A 462 -14.75 3.70 1.08
N TYR A 463 -13.74 3.97 1.92
CA TYR A 463 -13.79 5.07 2.89
C TYR A 463 -14.06 6.43 2.21
N TRP A 464 -13.45 6.65 1.05
CA TRP A 464 -13.65 7.86 0.23
C TRP A 464 -15.10 8.06 -0.21
N ASN A 465 -15.72 7.02 -0.77
CA ASN A 465 -17.09 7.06 -1.28
C ASN A 465 -18.15 6.98 -0.17
N ASP A 466 -17.89 6.21 0.90
CA ASP A 466 -18.88 5.77 1.88
C ASP A 466 -18.75 6.41 3.27
N THR A 467 -17.64 7.10 3.55
CA THR A 467 -17.40 7.81 4.82
C THR A 467 -17.12 9.30 4.61
N LEU A 468 -16.49 9.69 3.50
CA LEU A 468 -16.35 11.11 3.12
C LEU A 468 -17.44 11.58 2.15
N GLU A 469 -18.19 10.67 1.52
CA GLU A 469 -19.22 10.97 0.51
C GLU A 469 -18.69 11.72 -0.74
N ILE A 470 -17.38 11.59 -1.03
CA ILE A 470 -16.70 12.28 -2.13
C ILE A 470 -16.66 11.38 -3.38
N SER A 471 -16.77 11.97 -4.57
CA SER A 471 -16.77 11.19 -5.82
C SER A 471 -15.47 10.40 -6.01
N PRO A 472 -15.52 9.09 -6.31
CA PRO A 472 -14.32 8.28 -6.57
C PRO A 472 -13.42 8.83 -7.69
N ALA A 473 -13.95 9.65 -8.59
CA ALA A 473 -13.17 10.34 -9.62
C ALA A 473 -12.16 11.35 -9.04
N GLN A 474 -12.50 12.01 -7.93
CA GLN A 474 -11.65 13.02 -7.27
C GLN A 474 -10.46 12.39 -6.51
N LEU A 475 -10.53 11.11 -6.13
CA LEU A 475 -9.45 10.40 -5.41
C LEU A 475 -8.12 10.42 -6.18
N LYS A 476 -8.17 10.40 -7.52
CA LYS A 476 -6.96 10.57 -8.35
C LYS A 476 -6.35 11.96 -8.17
N SER A 477 -7.17 13.02 -8.23
CA SER A 477 -6.72 14.40 -8.04
C SER A 477 -6.13 14.61 -6.64
N PHE A 478 -6.73 14.03 -5.61
CA PHE A 478 -6.21 14.09 -4.24
C PHE A 478 -4.85 13.40 -4.09
N ARG A 479 -4.68 12.17 -4.60
CA ARG A 479 -3.35 11.51 -4.67
C ARG A 479 -2.33 12.42 -5.35
N GLN A 480 -2.68 13.02 -6.49
CA GLN A 480 -1.78 13.91 -7.23
C GLN A 480 -1.45 15.20 -6.47
N ALA A 481 -2.40 15.80 -5.75
CA ALA A 481 -2.17 16.96 -4.90
C ALA A 481 -1.22 16.63 -3.73
N VAL A 482 -1.39 15.47 -3.09
CA VAL A 482 -0.48 15.00 -2.04
C VAL A 482 0.93 14.78 -2.61
N GLN A 483 1.06 14.12 -3.76
CA GLN A 483 2.36 13.87 -4.40
C GLN A 483 3.06 15.13 -4.93
N ALA A 484 2.34 16.25 -5.09
CA ALA A 484 2.86 17.52 -5.59
C ALA A 484 3.06 18.59 -4.49
N ALA A 485 2.70 18.31 -3.24
CA ALA A 485 2.83 19.26 -2.14
C ALA A 485 4.30 19.47 -1.72
N ASP A 486 4.62 20.69 -1.28
CA ASP A 486 5.98 21.06 -0.85
C ASP A 486 6.43 20.21 0.35
N ILE A 487 7.69 19.77 0.33
CA ILE A 487 8.34 19.13 1.47
C ILE A 487 9.06 20.21 2.30
N LEU A 488 8.72 20.28 3.58
CA LEU A 488 9.40 21.13 4.56
C LEU A 488 10.37 20.28 5.38
N ILE A 489 11.64 20.67 5.48
CA ILE A 489 12.56 20.11 6.48
C ILE A 489 12.71 21.11 7.63
N PRO A 490 12.09 20.87 8.81
CA PRO A 490 12.15 21.78 9.94
C PRO A 490 13.55 21.82 10.57
N PHE A 491 13.96 23.00 11.02
CA PHE A 491 15.23 23.21 11.69
C PHE A 491 15.14 24.36 12.71
N ASP A 492 16.15 24.47 13.56
CA ASP A 492 16.29 25.57 14.52
C ASP A 492 17.47 26.48 14.11
N ALA A 493 17.18 27.75 13.83
CA ALA A 493 18.18 28.74 13.42
C ALA A 493 19.22 29.10 14.49
N SER A 494 19.01 28.73 15.76
CA SER A 494 20.01 28.89 16.83
C SER A 494 21.11 27.83 16.81
N LEU A 495 20.93 26.72 16.07
CA LEU A 495 21.93 25.67 15.97
C LEU A 495 23.05 26.06 14.99
N THR A 496 24.26 26.20 15.53
CA THR A 496 25.48 26.54 14.77
C THR A 496 25.84 25.53 13.68
N THR A 497 25.35 24.28 13.80
CA THR A 497 25.66 23.19 12.86
C THR A 497 25.24 23.48 11.43
N MET A 498 24.20 24.27 11.17
CA MET A 498 23.78 24.56 9.78
C MET A 498 24.73 25.51 9.02
N GLN A 499 25.67 26.16 9.72
CA GLN A 499 26.50 27.22 9.15
C GLN A 499 27.82 26.69 8.57
N ASP A 500 28.07 25.39 8.67
CA ASP A 500 29.27 24.73 8.16
C ASP A 500 29.17 24.44 6.65
N PRO A 501 29.96 25.11 5.78
CA PRO A 501 29.92 24.90 4.34
C PRO A 501 30.52 23.56 3.89
N ALA A 502 31.14 22.78 4.78
CA ALA A 502 31.66 21.45 4.48
C ALA A 502 30.59 20.34 4.54
N GLN A 503 29.35 20.65 4.94
CA GLN A 503 28.31 19.63 5.09
C GLN A 503 27.76 19.14 3.76
N GLU A 504 27.81 17.81 3.58
CA GLU A 504 27.31 17.14 2.37
C GLU A 504 25.78 17.07 2.27
N SER A 505 25.05 17.55 3.28
CA SER A 505 23.59 17.56 3.34
C SER A 505 23.08 18.67 4.27
N LEU A 506 21.99 19.34 3.87
CA LEU A 506 21.43 20.47 4.60
C LEU A 506 19.93 20.24 4.93
N PRO A 507 19.53 20.12 6.21
CA PRO A 507 20.38 19.91 7.39
C PRO A 507 21.01 18.49 7.41
N LEU A 508 21.79 18.22 8.45
CA LEU A 508 22.19 16.85 8.81
C LEU A 508 20.98 16.04 9.31
N ALA A 509 20.98 14.74 8.99
CA ALA A 509 20.13 13.73 9.63
C ALA A 509 20.26 13.78 11.15
N ILE A 510 19.19 13.42 11.88
CA ILE A 510 19.13 13.51 13.35
C ILE A 510 20.31 12.76 13.99
N THR A 511 20.60 11.56 13.49
CA THR A 511 21.68 10.67 13.94
C THR A 511 23.10 11.24 13.82
N CYS A 512 23.30 12.26 12.98
CA CYS A 512 24.58 12.93 12.79
C CYS A 512 24.75 14.16 13.70
N ARG A 513 23.76 14.49 14.54
CA ARG A 513 23.90 15.56 15.53
C ARG A 513 24.73 15.03 16.71
N PRO A 514 25.80 15.72 17.15
CA PRO A 514 26.54 15.30 18.33
C PRO A 514 25.69 15.45 19.59
N ASN A 515 25.93 14.60 20.59
CA ASN A 515 25.29 14.66 21.92
C ASN A 515 23.75 14.54 21.90
N LEU A 516 23.20 13.62 21.10
CA LEU A 516 21.81 13.18 21.28
C LEU A 516 21.60 12.60 22.68
N ALA A 517 20.43 12.86 23.28
CA ALA A 517 20.04 12.27 24.55
C ALA A 517 19.55 10.82 24.38
N ASP A 518 19.66 9.99 25.43
CA ASP A 518 19.41 8.54 25.35
C ASP A 518 17.97 8.18 24.98
N ASP A 519 16.99 9.01 25.34
CA ASP A 519 15.58 8.88 24.95
C ASP A 519 15.39 9.14 23.45
N VAL A 520 16.08 10.15 22.91
CA VAL A 520 16.12 10.44 21.48
C VAL A 520 16.79 9.30 20.72
N VAL A 521 17.92 8.79 21.21
CA VAL A 521 18.63 7.64 20.60
C VAL A 521 17.74 6.39 20.61
N THR A 522 16.95 6.19 21.68
CA THR A 522 15.97 5.09 21.76
C THR A 522 14.88 5.26 20.69
N ARG A 523 14.20 6.42 20.64
CA ARG A 523 13.14 6.72 19.66
C ARG A 523 13.64 6.68 18.21
N VAL A 524 14.89 7.09 17.98
CA VAL A 524 15.57 6.96 16.68
C VAL A 524 15.78 5.49 16.31
N ASN A 525 16.29 4.67 17.23
CA ASN A 525 16.53 3.24 16.95
C ASN A 525 15.23 2.45 16.77
N GLU A 526 14.15 2.80 17.47
CA GLU A 526 12.80 2.24 17.27
C GLU A 526 12.29 2.43 15.82
N VAL A 527 12.54 3.60 15.22
CA VAL A 527 12.17 3.88 13.82
C VAL A 527 13.22 3.32 12.86
N GLU A 528 14.48 3.73 12.99
CA GLU A 528 15.50 3.51 11.96
C GLU A 528 16.02 2.07 11.93
N ALA A 529 16.29 1.47 13.09
CA ALA A 529 16.68 0.06 13.16
C ALA A 529 15.46 -0.86 13.18
N GLY A 530 14.41 -0.49 13.92
CA GLY A 530 13.19 -1.28 14.08
C GLY A 530 12.31 -1.37 12.83
N VAL A 531 12.22 -0.30 12.04
CA VAL A 531 11.39 -0.26 10.82
C VAL A 531 12.23 -0.30 9.54
N PHE A 532 13.25 0.55 9.42
CA PHE A 532 14.03 0.66 8.18
C PHE A 532 15.19 -0.34 8.07
N GLY A 533 15.49 -1.09 9.14
CA GLY A 533 16.58 -2.08 9.17
C GLY A 533 17.99 -1.47 9.17
N LEU A 534 18.13 -0.20 9.54
CA LEU A 534 19.41 0.49 9.63
C LEU A 534 20.19 0.06 10.89
N GLU A 535 21.50 0.31 10.91
CA GLU A 535 22.32 0.04 12.09
C GLU A 535 21.96 1.00 13.24
N ASN A 536 21.78 0.44 14.45
CA ASN A 536 21.52 1.19 15.67
C ASN A 536 22.53 2.33 15.86
N VAL A 537 22.04 3.53 16.14
CA VAL A 537 22.84 4.66 16.58
C VAL A 537 23.47 4.31 17.92
N THR A 538 24.79 4.23 17.93
CA THR A 538 25.62 4.27 19.13
C THR A 538 26.20 5.69 19.27
N SER A 539 26.56 6.10 20.48
CA SER A 539 26.93 7.49 20.81
C SER A 539 28.27 7.99 20.22
N LEU A 540 28.85 7.26 19.25
CA LEU A 540 30.14 7.55 18.62
C LEU A 540 30.04 7.50 17.09
N ALA A 541 29.57 8.60 16.50
CA ALA A 541 29.99 9.21 15.22
C ALA A 541 30.25 8.35 13.94
N ASN A 542 29.89 7.08 13.89
CA ASN A 542 30.23 6.17 12.80
C ASN A 542 29.24 6.20 11.60
N ALA A 543 28.17 6.99 11.67
CA ALA A 543 27.14 7.04 10.63
C ALA A 543 27.46 8.07 9.54
N THR A 544 27.61 7.63 8.29
CA THR A 544 27.64 8.51 7.11
C THR A 544 26.27 9.19 6.96
N CYS A 545 26.21 10.53 6.96
CA CYS A 545 24.95 11.25 7.09
C CYS A 545 23.99 11.14 5.89
N LYS A 546 24.43 10.54 4.77
CA LYS A 546 23.59 10.21 3.60
C LYS A 546 22.91 8.84 3.70
N ASP A 547 23.48 7.93 4.50
CA ASP A 547 22.92 6.61 4.85
C ASP A 547 21.80 6.69 5.90
N ARG A 548 21.40 7.90 6.29
CA ARG A 548 20.41 8.17 7.32
C ARG A 548 19.35 9.13 6.79
N PRO A 549 18.07 8.91 7.11
CA PRO A 549 16.97 9.74 6.62
C PRO A 549 16.99 11.15 7.22
N ILE A 550 16.47 12.11 6.45
CA ILE A 550 16.17 13.46 6.93
C ILE A 550 14.65 13.60 6.99
N TYR A 551 14.15 13.84 8.20
CA TYR A 551 12.73 13.92 8.49
C TYR A 551 12.17 15.28 8.05
N GLY A 552 11.05 15.24 7.32
CA GLY A 552 10.31 16.40 6.84
C GLY A 552 8.81 16.31 7.12
N LEU A 553 8.09 17.37 6.75
CA LEU A 553 6.63 17.46 6.71
C LEU A 553 6.18 17.65 5.26
N LEU A 554 5.06 17.05 4.89
CA LEU A 554 4.38 17.37 3.63
C LEU A 554 3.36 18.51 3.85
N ASN A 555 3.57 19.66 3.19
CA ASN A 555 2.80 20.88 3.45
C ASN A 555 1.45 20.92 2.72
N LEU A 556 0.56 19.96 2.99
CA LEU A 556 -0.80 19.92 2.42
C LEU A 556 -1.64 21.17 2.74
N LEU A 557 -1.27 21.93 3.77
CA LEU A 557 -1.99 23.11 4.25
C LEU A 557 -1.33 24.44 3.84
N HIS A 558 -0.29 24.42 3.00
CA HIS A 558 0.44 25.61 2.55
C HIS A 558 0.83 26.60 3.68
N LEU A 559 1.17 26.06 4.86
CA LEU A 559 1.58 26.85 6.03
C LEU A 559 2.89 27.58 5.75
N ALA A 560 3.02 28.80 6.29
CA ALA A 560 4.20 29.65 6.18
C ALA A 560 5.25 29.40 7.29
N GLN A 561 5.04 28.38 8.13
CA GLN A 561 5.95 27.80 9.14
C GLN A 561 5.64 26.28 9.20
N PRO A 562 6.58 25.41 9.61
CA PRO A 562 6.37 23.95 9.53
C PRO A 562 5.21 23.42 10.40
N PHE A 563 5.01 23.97 11.60
CA PHE A 563 3.93 23.56 12.50
C PHE A 563 2.89 24.67 12.62
N ALA A 564 1.60 24.29 12.77
CA ALA A 564 0.51 25.25 13.00
C ALA A 564 0.71 25.99 14.34
N SER A 565 0.25 27.23 14.42
CA SER A 565 0.41 28.07 15.62
C SER A 565 -0.48 27.63 16.79
N THR A 566 -1.40 26.69 16.55
CA THR A 566 -2.17 25.98 17.58
C THR A 566 -1.38 24.84 18.23
N ASP A 567 -0.26 24.38 17.65
CA ASP A 567 0.67 23.46 18.30
C ASP A 567 1.61 24.24 19.23
N THR A 568 1.26 24.26 20.53
CA THR A 568 1.99 25.02 21.56
C THR A 568 3.09 24.21 22.25
N ARG A 569 3.59 23.12 21.63
CA ARG A 569 4.70 22.33 22.20
C ARG A 569 5.99 23.15 22.25
N LEU A 570 6.76 22.95 23.33
CA LEU A 570 8.02 23.66 23.54
C LEU A 570 9.10 23.16 22.55
N ASN A 571 9.98 24.08 22.16
CA ASN A 571 11.12 23.86 21.25
C ASN A 571 10.76 23.37 19.84
N LEU A 572 9.53 23.58 19.38
CA LEU A 572 9.14 23.28 17.99
C LEU A 572 9.88 24.20 17.00
N PRO A 573 10.57 23.64 15.99
CA PRO A 573 11.19 24.38 14.91
C PRO A 573 10.27 25.44 14.29
N ARG A 574 10.69 26.71 14.32
CA ARG A 574 9.99 27.82 13.63
C ARG A 574 10.56 28.15 12.25
N GLN A 575 11.56 27.39 11.80
CA GLN A 575 12.17 27.52 10.48
C GLN A 575 12.10 26.21 9.72
N ALA A 576 12.05 26.27 8.39
CA ALA A 576 12.12 25.09 7.54
C ALA A 576 12.75 25.39 6.17
N LEU A 577 13.50 24.42 5.64
CA LEU A 577 13.85 24.40 4.22
C LEU A 577 12.64 23.94 3.43
N VAL A 578 12.22 24.72 2.44
CA VAL A 578 11.19 24.31 1.48
C VAL A 578 11.91 23.65 0.31
N LEU A 579 11.72 22.35 0.14
CA LEU A 579 12.32 21.57 -0.93
C LEU A 579 11.37 21.49 -2.13
N SER A 580 11.94 21.38 -3.33
CA SER A 580 11.16 21.26 -4.56
C SER A 580 10.34 19.97 -4.58
N GLY A 581 9.05 20.07 -4.92
CA GLY A 581 8.18 18.93 -5.26
C GLY A 581 8.57 18.24 -6.59
N SER A 582 9.87 18.10 -6.85
CA SER A 582 10.41 17.50 -8.08
C SER A 582 10.28 15.98 -8.07
N SER A 583 10.26 15.39 -9.27
CA SER A 583 10.27 13.92 -9.43
C SER A 583 11.53 13.28 -8.86
N ALA A 584 12.66 13.99 -8.88
CA ALA A 584 13.95 13.54 -8.32
C ALA A 584 13.89 13.40 -6.80
N LEU A 585 13.35 14.39 -6.09
CA LEU A 585 13.22 14.35 -4.64
C LEU A 585 12.15 13.34 -4.21
N SER A 586 10.93 13.44 -4.76
CA SER A 586 9.80 12.55 -4.41
C SER A 586 10.07 11.07 -4.73
N ALA A 587 10.94 10.77 -5.71
CA ALA A 587 11.43 9.41 -5.97
C ALA A 587 12.23 8.83 -4.79
N ARG A 588 12.98 9.65 -4.05
CA ARG A 588 13.80 9.25 -2.88
C ARG A 588 13.18 9.67 -1.55
N THR A 589 11.85 9.80 -1.49
CA THR A 589 11.10 10.18 -0.29
C THR A 589 10.09 9.10 0.11
N SER A 590 10.16 8.64 1.35
CA SER A 590 9.09 7.88 1.99
C SER A 590 8.16 8.77 2.82
N ILE A 591 6.97 8.27 3.13
CA ILE A 591 5.91 9.03 3.82
C ILE A 591 5.19 8.16 4.87
N HIS A 592 4.80 8.77 6.00
CA HIS A 592 4.11 8.17 7.13
C HIS A 592 2.94 9.06 7.61
N ALA A 593 1.91 8.44 8.18
CA ALA A 593 0.75 9.12 8.72
C ALA A 593 0.92 9.43 10.22
N GLY A 594 1.27 10.67 10.54
CA GLY A 594 1.56 11.12 11.91
C GLY A 594 3.06 11.24 12.21
N GLU A 595 3.38 11.93 13.31
CA GLU A 595 4.75 12.20 13.77
C GLU A 595 5.44 10.91 14.26
N THR A 596 6.69 10.70 13.81
CA THR A 596 7.62 9.73 14.38
C THR A 596 8.85 10.42 14.98
N LEU A 597 9.50 11.34 14.25
CA LEU A 597 10.76 12.01 14.62
C LEU A 597 10.86 13.49 14.19
N ILE A 598 9.86 14.01 13.47
CA ILE A 598 9.93 15.33 12.80
C ILE A 598 10.06 16.56 13.70
N ALA A 599 9.59 16.52 14.95
CA ALA A 599 9.52 17.69 15.82
C ALA A 599 10.88 18.26 16.28
N SER A 600 12.01 17.67 15.86
CA SER A 600 13.36 17.80 16.43
C SER A 600 13.52 17.05 17.78
N PRO A 601 14.69 16.45 18.05
CA PRO A 601 15.07 15.86 19.34
C PRO A 601 14.74 16.68 20.60
N SER A 602 14.64 17.99 20.46
CA SER A 602 14.46 18.96 21.55
C SER A 602 13.00 19.23 21.92
N ALA A 603 12.03 18.82 21.10
CA ALA A 603 10.63 19.18 21.26
C ALA A 603 9.84 18.19 22.12
N SER A 604 8.73 18.67 22.70
CA SER A 604 7.79 17.80 23.41
C SER A 604 7.14 16.79 22.45
N VAL A 605 6.89 15.57 22.93
CA VAL A 605 6.20 14.51 22.16
C VAL A 605 4.81 14.99 21.73
N SER A 606 4.40 14.73 20.49
CA SER A 606 3.05 15.09 20.04
C SER A 606 1.96 14.31 20.77
N THR A 607 0.82 14.98 20.99
CA THR A 607 -0.43 14.36 21.44
C THR A 607 -1.42 14.13 20.29
N THR A 608 -1.08 14.54 19.06
CA THR A 608 -1.86 14.19 17.85
C THR A 608 -1.84 12.68 17.62
N ALA A 609 -2.95 12.11 17.14
CA ALA A 609 -2.96 10.72 16.73
C ALA A 609 -1.89 10.42 15.66
N SER A 610 -1.29 9.24 15.69
CA SER A 610 -0.25 8.80 14.76
C SER A 610 -0.47 7.33 14.42
N SER A 611 -0.12 6.91 13.21
CA SER A 611 -0.18 5.50 12.81
C SER A 611 0.89 4.66 13.52
N PRO A 612 0.70 3.33 13.63
CA PRO A 612 1.69 2.45 14.24
C PRO A 612 3.02 2.49 13.49
N VAL A 613 4.12 2.65 14.23
CA VAL A 613 5.49 2.64 13.71
C VAL A 613 5.89 1.20 13.32
N SER A 614 5.47 0.77 12.13
CA SER A 614 5.88 -0.48 11.47
C SER A 614 5.90 -0.31 9.95
N ILE A 615 6.64 -1.17 9.25
CA ILE A 615 6.99 -0.97 7.84
C ILE A 615 5.77 -0.97 6.90
N GLU A 616 4.68 -1.63 7.30
CA GLU A 616 3.40 -1.64 6.59
C GLU A 616 2.61 -0.31 6.65
N HIS A 617 3.08 0.69 7.41
CA HIS A 617 2.52 2.05 7.48
C HIS A 617 3.36 3.11 6.75
N PHE A 618 4.51 2.73 6.18
CA PHE A 618 5.33 3.65 5.36
C PHE A 618 5.07 3.43 3.87
N GLY A 619 4.99 4.52 3.12
CA GLY A 619 4.80 4.54 1.66
C GLY A 619 5.94 5.22 0.92
N ILE A 620 5.90 5.20 -0.42
CA ILE A 620 6.86 5.91 -1.30
C ILE A 620 6.10 6.99 -2.09
N LEU A 621 6.58 8.24 -2.01
CA LEU A 621 5.88 9.41 -2.55
C LEU A 621 5.91 9.49 -4.10
N SER A 622 6.82 8.75 -4.75
CA SER A 622 7.06 8.75 -6.21
C SER A 622 5.79 8.78 -7.07
N SER A 623 5.76 9.71 -8.04
CA SER A 623 4.70 9.79 -9.05
C SER A 623 4.70 8.63 -10.06
N ALA A 624 5.83 7.93 -10.24
CA ALA A 624 5.96 6.80 -11.16
C ALA A 624 5.40 5.50 -10.56
N THR A 625 5.68 5.26 -9.27
CA THR A 625 5.15 4.13 -8.49
C THR A 625 4.56 4.69 -7.19
N SER A 626 3.34 5.21 -7.31
CA SER A 626 2.59 5.77 -6.18
C SER A 626 2.21 4.64 -5.23
N ALA A 627 2.91 4.56 -4.10
CA ALA A 627 2.74 3.53 -3.09
C ALA A 627 2.32 4.18 -1.76
N ILE A 628 1.21 4.93 -1.81
CA ILE A 628 0.72 5.77 -0.71
C ILE A 628 -0.74 5.50 -0.33
N ASP A 629 -1.49 4.62 -1.01
CA ASP A 629 -2.93 4.45 -0.74
C ASP A 629 -3.20 4.05 0.72
N HIS A 630 -2.33 3.21 1.28
CA HIS A 630 -2.42 2.86 2.69
C HIS A 630 -2.08 4.03 3.60
N VAL A 631 -1.07 4.85 3.29
CA VAL A 631 -0.72 6.02 4.09
C VAL A 631 -1.84 7.07 4.06
N LEU A 632 -2.47 7.28 2.90
CA LEU A 632 -3.65 8.14 2.77
C LEU A 632 -4.85 7.61 3.55
N PHE A 633 -5.08 6.30 3.49
CA PHE A 633 -6.15 5.62 4.22
C PHE A 633 -5.94 5.74 5.73
N ASP A 634 -4.76 5.33 6.20
CA ASP A 634 -4.38 5.37 7.61
C ASP A 634 -4.49 6.82 8.11
N TYR A 635 -3.92 7.80 7.40
CA TYR A 635 -4.00 9.24 7.71
C TYR A 635 -5.43 9.76 7.83
N LEU A 636 -6.29 9.51 6.84
CA LEU A 636 -7.68 9.97 6.88
C LEU A 636 -8.49 9.28 7.99
N THR A 637 -8.15 8.04 8.37
CA THR A 637 -8.78 7.34 9.50
C THR A 637 -8.26 7.73 10.89
N LEU A 638 -7.15 8.48 11.00
CA LEU A 638 -6.75 9.17 12.23
C LEU A 638 -7.67 10.37 12.55
N LEU A 639 -8.47 10.81 11.58
CA LEU A 639 -9.32 12.00 11.69
C LEU A 639 -10.81 11.66 11.91
N PRO A 640 -11.56 12.51 12.62
CA PRO A 640 -13.02 12.49 12.53
C PRO A 640 -13.46 12.73 11.08
N ALA A 641 -14.46 11.98 10.60
CA ALA A 641 -14.86 12.00 9.18
C ALA A 641 -15.18 13.40 8.64
N SER A 642 -15.79 14.28 9.45
CA SER A 642 -16.05 15.68 9.07
C SER A 642 -14.79 16.54 8.90
N ILE A 643 -13.72 16.25 9.65
CA ILE A 643 -12.42 16.91 9.52
C ILE A 643 -11.69 16.38 8.28
N ALA A 644 -11.74 15.06 8.04
CA ALA A 644 -11.21 14.45 6.82
C ALA A 644 -11.91 14.98 5.55
N GLN A 645 -13.25 15.06 5.55
CA GLN A 645 -14.04 15.62 4.45
C GLN A 645 -13.70 17.11 4.22
N ALA A 646 -13.58 17.90 5.30
CA ALA A 646 -13.21 19.31 5.21
C ALA A 646 -11.76 19.53 4.72
N LEU A 647 -10.83 18.63 5.04
CA LEU A 647 -9.47 18.67 4.52
C LEU A 647 -9.46 18.37 3.02
N VAL A 648 -10.15 17.29 2.63
CA VAL A 648 -10.12 16.77 1.27
C VAL A 648 -10.88 17.68 0.30
N ASP A 649 -12.18 17.89 0.50
CA ASP A 649 -13.03 18.56 -0.50
C ASP A 649 -12.91 20.09 -0.43
N ASN A 650 -13.07 20.67 0.77
CA ASN A 650 -13.08 22.12 0.95
C ASN A 650 -11.69 22.79 0.80
N TYR A 651 -10.58 22.04 0.96
CA TYR A 651 -9.23 22.61 0.96
C TYR A 651 -8.29 22.04 -0.12
N VAL A 652 -8.03 20.72 -0.12
CA VAL A 652 -7.06 20.13 -1.05
C VAL A 652 -7.62 20.07 -2.47
N LEU A 653 -8.86 19.61 -2.65
CA LEU A 653 -9.49 19.51 -3.97
C LEU A 653 -9.96 20.87 -4.51
N SER A 654 -10.29 21.83 -3.63
CA SER A 654 -10.54 23.22 -4.02
C SER A 654 -9.28 23.96 -4.51
N SER A 655 -8.09 23.34 -4.37
CA SER A 655 -6.80 23.87 -4.81
C SER A 655 -6.44 25.21 -4.15
N SER A 656 -6.73 25.36 -2.85
CA SER A 656 -6.38 26.58 -2.10
C SER A 656 -4.87 26.81 -2.10
N THR A 657 -4.43 27.99 -2.54
CA THR A 657 -3.00 28.39 -2.52
C THR A 657 -2.60 29.16 -1.26
N ALA A 658 -3.53 29.34 -0.31
CA ALA A 658 -3.32 30.07 0.93
C ALA A 658 -3.75 29.21 2.13
N PRO A 659 -3.03 29.27 3.27
CA PRO A 659 -3.28 28.44 4.43
C PRO A 659 -4.69 28.64 5.02
N PRO A 660 -5.25 27.63 5.73
CA PRO A 660 -6.52 27.78 6.43
C PRO A 660 -6.47 28.92 7.45
N SER A 661 -7.60 29.61 7.65
CA SER A 661 -7.71 30.57 8.76
C SER A 661 -7.53 29.86 10.10
N SER A 662 -7.00 30.55 11.11
CA SER A 662 -6.85 30.02 12.48
C SER A 662 -8.17 29.64 13.15
N SER A 663 -9.30 30.11 12.61
CA SER A 663 -10.67 29.70 12.96
C SER A 663 -11.18 28.43 12.27
N SER A 664 -10.39 27.86 11.35
CA SER A 664 -10.76 26.67 10.58
C SER A 664 -10.77 25.41 11.46
N PRO A 665 -11.73 24.49 11.27
CA PRO A 665 -11.72 23.20 11.94
C PRO A 665 -10.41 22.42 11.70
N LEU A 666 -9.75 22.64 10.56
CA LEU A 666 -8.47 22.03 10.21
C LEU A 666 -7.33 22.40 11.19
N LEU A 667 -7.41 23.56 11.85
CA LEU A 667 -6.36 24.04 12.76
C LEU A 667 -6.76 23.98 14.23
N SER A 668 -8.05 24.08 14.54
CA SER A 668 -8.57 23.91 15.90
C SER A 668 -8.60 22.45 16.37
N SER A 669 -8.68 21.48 15.46
CA SER A 669 -8.79 20.05 15.81
C SER A 669 -7.47 19.30 15.91
N GLY A 670 -6.32 19.95 15.66
CA GLY A 670 -5.00 19.32 15.79
C GLY A 670 -4.76 18.19 14.78
N LEU A 671 -4.73 18.52 13.49
CA LEU A 671 -4.41 17.56 12.43
C LEU A 671 -3.03 16.90 12.69
N PRO A 672 -2.92 15.55 12.59
CA PRO A 672 -1.62 14.89 12.50
C PRO A 672 -0.83 15.42 11.29
N PRO A 673 0.51 15.47 11.38
CA PRO A 673 1.35 15.73 10.22
C PRO A 673 1.36 14.52 9.27
N LEU A 674 1.58 14.76 7.98
CA LEU A 674 2.17 13.75 7.11
C LEU A 674 3.69 13.91 7.20
N GLU A 675 4.33 13.01 7.94
CA GLU A 675 5.79 12.99 8.06
C GLU A 675 6.40 12.33 6.82
N VAL A 676 7.47 12.92 6.30
CA VAL A 676 8.25 12.33 5.21
C VAL A 676 9.68 12.06 5.64
N GLN A 677 10.34 11.11 4.99
CA GLN A 677 11.77 10.83 5.20
C GLN A 677 12.48 10.90 3.86
N VAL A 678 13.43 11.84 3.74
CA VAL A 678 14.22 12.07 2.54
C VAL A 678 15.55 11.32 2.64
N TRP A 679 15.83 10.50 1.64
CA TRP A 679 16.96 9.57 1.61
C TRP A 679 18.12 10.09 0.74
N GLY A 680 19.36 9.72 1.08
CA GLY A 680 20.57 10.16 0.35
C GLY A 680 21.02 11.60 0.63
N GLY A 681 20.45 12.25 1.65
CA GLY A 681 20.70 13.66 1.97
C GLY A 681 19.87 14.67 1.18
N VAL A 682 20.02 15.95 1.48
CA VAL A 682 19.37 17.10 0.85
C VAL A 682 20.44 18.07 0.35
N GLN A 683 20.45 18.34 -0.95
CA GLN A 683 21.46 19.16 -1.63
C GLN A 683 20.97 20.62 -1.79
N ALA A 684 21.88 21.58 -1.94
CA ALA A 684 21.53 22.99 -2.18
C ALA A 684 20.72 23.23 -3.48
N GLY A 685 20.70 22.25 -4.39
CA GLY A 685 19.81 22.23 -5.55
C GLY A 685 18.36 21.84 -5.23
N ASP A 686 18.14 20.96 -4.24
CA ASP A 686 16.80 20.50 -3.85
C ASP A 686 15.98 21.61 -3.16
N VAL A 687 16.65 22.50 -2.42
CA VAL A 687 16.04 23.63 -1.69
C VAL A 687 15.54 24.72 -2.64
N VAL A 688 14.28 25.15 -2.52
CA VAL A 688 13.70 26.28 -3.27
C VAL A 688 13.84 27.58 -2.49
N LYS A 689 13.41 27.58 -1.22
CA LYS A 689 13.35 28.76 -0.33
C LYS A 689 13.42 28.32 1.12
N VAL A 690 13.45 29.28 2.05
CA VAL A 690 13.43 29.03 3.50
C VAL A 690 12.23 29.74 4.12
N PHE A 691 11.42 29.02 4.89
CA PHE A 691 10.42 29.64 5.76
C PHE A 691 11.04 29.97 7.12
N SER A 692 10.70 31.14 7.69
CA SER A 692 11.08 31.50 9.05
C SER A 692 10.00 32.30 9.77
N GLY A 693 9.60 31.84 10.95
CA GLY A 693 8.96 32.70 11.94
C GLY A 693 9.90 33.82 12.41
N LEU A 694 9.32 34.88 12.97
CA LEU A 694 10.07 36.02 13.53
C LEU A 694 10.75 35.72 14.89
N THR A 695 10.46 34.57 15.51
CA THR A 695 10.87 34.21 16.89
C THR A 695 11.67 32.90 16.94
N PHE A 696 12.34 32.65 18.05
CA PHE A 696 13.06 31.39 18.29
C PHE A 696 12.09 30.21 18.56
N SER A 697 12.51 28.99 18.22
CA SER A 697 11.78 27.75 18.56
C SER A 697 11.60 27.57 20.07
N SER A 698 12.57 28.03 20.86
CA SER A 698 12.61 27.89 22.32
C SER A 698 11.81 28.95 23.08
N SER A 699 11.34 30.01 22.42
CA SER A 699 10.42 30.99 23.02
C SER A 699 9.67 31.80 21.98
N ASN A 700 8.35 31.90 22.16
CA ASN A 700 7.45 32.72 21.35
C ASN A 700 7.62 34.23 21.60
N ASP A 701 8.33 34.62 22.67
CA ASP A 701 8.50 36.00 23.10
C ASP A 701 9.86 36.60 22.71
N THR A 702 10.83 35.77 22.28
CA THR A 702 12.16 36.25 21.86
C THR A 702 12.30 36.32 20.34
N LEU A 703 12.66 37.50 19.83
CA LEU A 703 12.86 37.73 18.40
C LEU A 703 14.12 37.03 17.86
N LEU A 704 13.93 36.17 16.86
CA LEU A 704 14.99 35.71 15.97
C LEU A 704 15.34 36.80 14.95
N PHE A 705 14.32 37.53 14.46
CA PHE A 705 14.48 38.64 13.51
C PHE A 705 15.31 39.79 14.12
N GLY A 706 16.41 40.17 13.47
CA GLY A 706 17.38 41.14 14.00
C GLY A 706 18.35 40.59 15.07
N SER A 707 18.24 39.31 15.46
CA SER A 707 19.20 38.68 16.40
C SER A 707 20.46 38.19 15.69
N ALA A 708 21.51 37.85 16.45
CA ALA A 708 22.74 37.26 15.90
C ALA A 708 22.50 35.90 15.19
N ALA A 709 21.56 35.08 15.68
CA ALA A 709 21.16 33.85 14.99
C ALA A 709 20.37 34.16 13.71
N GLY A 710 19.58 35.23 13.71
CA GLY A 710 18.93 35.76 12.51
C GLY A 710 19.94 36.26 11.47
N ASP A 711 20.98 37.00 11.89
CA ASP A 711 22.06 37.45 11.00
C ASP A 711 22.80 36.26 10.39
N ALA A 712 23.05 35.21 11.18
CA ALA A 712 23.70 33.99 10.73
C ALA A 712 22.83 33.19 9.75
N LEU A 713 21.52 33.08 10.01
CA LEU A 713 20.53 32.51 9.08
C LEU A 713 20.53 33.29 7.74
N ARG A 714 20.43 34.62 7.80
CA ARG A 714 20.53 35.50 6.61
C ARG A 714 21.84 35.26 5.85
N THR A 715 22.97 35.20 6.54
CA THR A 715 24.29 34.96 5.93
C THR A 715 24.35 33.60 5.23
N TRP A 716 23.93 32.53 5.90
CA TRP A 716 23.94 31.18 5.32
C TRP A 716 23.03 31.08 4.09
N VAL A 717 21.77 31.52 4.18
CA VAL A 717 20.80 31.38 3.08
C VAL A 717 21.15 32.31 1.91
N LEU A 718 21.44 33.59 2.18
CA LEU A 718 21.54 34.64 1.16
C LEU A 718 22.94 34.77 0.55
N ALA A 719 24.01 34.46 1.30
CA ALA A 719 25.40 34.65 0.84
C ALA A 719 26.15 33.34 0.57
N ASN A 720 25.89 32.26 1.34
CA ASN A 720 26.63 31.01 1.19
C ASN A 720 25.97 30.00 0.23
N THR A 721 24.67 30.11 -0.06
CA THR A 721 24.05 29.25 -1.09
C THR A 721 24.41 29.76 -2.49
N THR A 722 24.90 28.88 -3.37
CA THR A 722 25.44 29.21 -4.71
C THR A 722 24.46 29.84 -5.70
N ASN A 723 23.19 30.04 -5.31
CA ASN A 723 22.15 30.68 -6.12
C ASN A 723 21.29 31.69 -5.32
N GLY A 724 21.68 32.09 -4.09
CA GLY A 724 20.98 33.09 -3.29
C GLY A 724 19.50 32.78 -3.04
N LYS A 725 19.20 31.74 -2.24
CA LYS A 725 17.81 31.36 -1.92
C LYS A 725 17.10 32.48 -1.14
N THR A 726 15.78 32.62 -1.29
CA THR A 726 14.99 33.62 -0.54
C THR A 726 14.55 33.06 0.83
N ILE A 727 14.58 33.91 1.86
CA ILE A 727 13.87 33.67 3.13
C ILE A 727 12.49 34.35 3.04
N GLU A 728 11.43 33.58 3.27
CA GLU A 728 10.07 34.11 3.46
C GLU A 728 9.77 34.15 4.97
N TRP A 729 9.78 35.37 5.51
CA TRP A 729 9.48 35.64 6.91
C TRP A 729 7.97 35.77 7.13
N SER A 730 7.45 35.08 8.14
CA SER A 730 6.03 35.07 8.50
C SER A 730 5.80 35.38 9.99
N LEU A 731 4.67 36.04 10.30
CA LEU A 731 4.27 36.29 11.69
C LEU A 731 3.91 34.97 12.40
N ASN A 732 3.06 34.15 11.77
CA ASN A 732 2.58 32.87 12.27
C ASN A 732 2.37 31.89 11.10
N ALA A 733 2.09 30.61 11.37
CA ALA A 733 1.97 29.57 10.35
C ALA A 733 0.80 29.78 9.36
N GLU A 734 -0.28 30.42 9.83
CA GLU A 734 -1.53 30.69 9.13
C GLU A 734 -1.50 32.01 8.34
N THR A 735 -0.40 32.77 8.40
CA THR A 735 -0.30 34.04 7.68
C THR A 735 0.01 33.76 6.22
N SER A 736 -0.98 33.97 5.34
CA SER A 736 -0.81 33.88 3.88
C SER A 736 0.14 34.93 3.32
N ALA A 737 0.20 36.10 3.98
CA ALA A 737 1.08 37.21 3.62
C ALA A 737 2.51 36.99 4.17
N VAL A 738 3.53 37.28 3.38
CA VAL A 738 4.94 36.99 3.71
C VAL A 738 5.86 38.15 3.37
N VAL A 739 7.00 38.23 4.07
CA VAL A 739 8.06 39.21 3.77
C VAL A 739 9.24 38.50 3.13
N ARG A 740 9.54 38.85 1.87
CA ARG A 740 10.62 38.24 1.09
C ARG A 740 11.95 38.96 1.33
N ASP A 741 12.91 38.23 1.88
CA ASP A 741 14.29 38.65 2.07
C ASP A 741 15.17 37.83 1.13
N SER A 742 15.67 38.48 0.06
CA SER A 742 16.36 37.85 -1.06
C SER A 742 17.80 38.33 -1.26
N SER A 743 18.25 39.33 -0.49
CA SER A 743 19.60 39.87 -0.55
C SER A 743 19.94 40.70 0.68
N ILE A 744 21.13 40.48 1.26
CA ILE A 744 21.66 41.29 2.35
C ILE A 744 21.97 42.69 1.81
N GLY A 745 21.39 43.72 2.43
CA GLY A 745 21.50 45.11 1.98
C GLY A 745 20.53 45.49 0.85
N GLY A 746 19.56 44.63 0.50
CA GLY A 746 18.65 44.83 -0.63
C GLY A 746 17.62 45.95 -0.43
N SER A 747 16.52 45.67 0.28
CA SER A 747 15.48 46.67 0.54
C SER A 747 15.87 47.55 1.73
N ALA A 748 16.16 48.83 1.48
CA ALA A 748 16.50 49.79 2.53
C ALA A 748 15.42 49.94 3.62
N THR A 749 14.14 49.72 3.30
CA THR A 749 13.05 49.77 4.30
C THR A 749 13.01 48.50 5.15
N PHE A 750 13.31 47.33 4.57
CA PHE A 750 13.47 46.07 5.31
C PHE A 750 14.70 46.14 6.24
N GLU A 751 15.85 46.55 5.73
CA GLU A 751 17.09 46.65 6.51
C GLU A 751 16.98 47.67 7.65
N GLN A 752 16.20 48.75 7.48
CA GLN A 752 15.91 49.66 8.60
C GLN A 752 15.09 48.98 9.70
N VAL A 753 14.13 48.11 9.37
CA VAL A 753 13.38 47.35 10.37
C VAL A 753 14.24 46.26 11.02
N TRP A 754 15.14 45.62 10.26
CA TRP A 754 16.14 44.68 10.79
C TRP A 754 17.10 45.37 11.78
N ALA A 755 17.67 46.51 11.40
CA ALA A 755 18.55 47.32 12.24
C ALA A 755 17.83 47.95 13.44
N ASP A 756 16.52 48.13 13.39
CA ASP A 756 15.71 48.57 14.52
C ASP A 756 15.45 47.43 15.51
N ALA A 757 15.08 46.24 15.03
CA ALA A 757 14.94 45.04 15.85
C ALA A 757 16.26 44.68 16.54
N LYS A 758 17.37 44.70 15.80
CA LYS A 758 18.74 44.46 16.31
C LYS A 758 19.21 45.44 17.38
N ARG A 759 18.61 46.63 17.45
CA ARG A 759 18.84 47.64 18.50
C ARG A 759 17.83 47.57 19.65
N GLY A 760 16.97 46.56 19.67
CA GLY A 760 15.93 46.39 20.69
C GLY A 760 14.77 47.41 20.60
N ARG A 761 14.60 48.11 19.46
CA ARG A 761 13.48 49.03 19.26
C ARG A 761 12.14 48.29 19.22
N TRP A 762 12.17 47.08 18.68
CA TRP A 762 11.06 46.13 18.65
C TRP A 762 11.44 44.93 19.52
N THR A 763 10.53 44.48 20.37
CA THR A 763 10.75 43.36 21.29
C THR A 763 9.85 42.16 21.03
N THR A 764 8.79 42.32 20.22
CA THR A 764 7.85 41.24 19.88
C THR A 764 7.62 41.09 18.38
N ALA A 765 7.26 39.88 17.95
CA ALA A 765 6.96 39.56 16.55
C ALA A 765 5.90 40.50 15.95
N GLN A 766 4.86 40.85 16.74
CA GLN A 766 3.78 41.73 16.30
C GLN A 766 4.28 43.16 15.99
N GLN A 767 5.24 43.68 16.77
CA GLN A 767 5.82 45.00 16.53
C GLN A 767 6.66 45.02 15.25
N VAL A 768 7.48 43.98 15.05
CA VAL A 768 8.28 43.79 13.83
C VAL A 768 7.36 43.67 12.61
N TRP A 769 6.30 42.86 12.68
CA TRP A 769 5.34 42.68 11.59
C TRP A 769 4.62 43.98 11.21
N VAL A 770 4.16 44.75 12.19
CA VAL A 770 3.55 46.08 11.96
C VAL A 770 4.56 47.08 11.37
N ALA A 771 5.84 46.97 11.71
CA ALA A 771 6.90 47.77 11.09
C ALA A 771 7.17 47.36 9.63
N LEU A 772 7.23 46.05 9.34
CA LEU A 772 7.39 45.51 7.98
C LEU A 772 6.20 45.85 7.06
N GLY A 773 4.97 45.86 7.59
CA GLY A 773 3.79 46.33 6.88
C GLY A 773 3.87 47.82 6.52
N LYS A 774 4.29 48.66 7.48
CA LYS A 774 4.53 50.10 7.24
C LYS A 774 5.70 50.37 6.29
N ALA A 775 6.66 49.45 6.21
CA ALA A 775 7.79 49.47 5.28
C ALA A 775 7.42 49.01 3.85
N GLY A 776 6.17 48.58 3.61
CA GLY A 776 5.71 48.03 2.33
C GLY A 776 6.35 46.69 1.98
N SER A 777 6.87 45.95 2.96
CA SER A 777 7.66 44.73 2.75
C SER A 777 6.83 43.43 2.82
N ILE A 778 5.58 43.51 3.29
CA ILE A 778 4.62 42.39 3.30
C ILE A 778 3.94 42.34 1.93
N GLY A 779 3.96 41.16 1.30
CA GLY A 779 3.22 40.84 0.07
C GLY A 779 2.23 39.70 0.25
#